data_AF-A0A8H5CGM7-F1
#
_entry.id   AF-A0A8H5CGM7-F1
#
_cell.length_a   1.000
_cell.length_b   1.000
_cell.length_c   1.000
_cell.angle_alpha   90.00
_cell.angle_beta   90.00
_cell.angle_gamma   90.00
#
_symmetry.space_group_name_H-M   'P 1'
#
loop_
_entity.id
_entity.type
_entity.pdbx_description
1 polymer ?
#
loop_
_entity_poly.entity_id
_entity_poly.type
_entity_poly.pdbx_seq_one_letter_code
_entity_poly.pdbx_strand_id
1 'polypeptide(L)'
;MPRNRGPGINAGIAPGSPIVSLQNILRLGEAMRNDICSLSDVETLLANLKWDFVPQIEDWQQASPLDRRRAECATSSFMLIPNITRAIDSGVGWNEAAVEMVLESIGGICRWAAFCLRFNFVVTTSVLARAGHTAKEACNLHSAVLGNLLISDPRIRLVLLSTPEFVDLVIYIWKMEEGGTPIMELEIDTCHCTDLLRSTVNPEESGLDFLVQQLTAGQGKRSMLRFLDCTIRRLRHVCKAAKTFEIGYSRLQDIFAILSSLLASSASSRVWILLRRLEFAREAMFGVIDLSSKAGNSIHTLLRPILTLFQMVTIYSDRTVYTLGVLLANPTLRGLYLTAVTSTPPSDEDAPQNAEEILSLISVHAVYPSLLAHILNLREEGRRYICGDNPPLHWHTGNFKTTWDSFSLQVSRFYVPMRMVDSLTICDNPMCVRWQARAETSQQSASRQCSGCSSVVYCCEECQKEDWNALHREECKSASIFHTRTKSVLLSYSHKTRQFHTNWAAWLYGMLEEKIDEACPRMLPGYTAQEVVPHFDEKQGFSRNGITFIPLRVNPTVNALWWNAGKFKTPQVWLKPRVAKMVEDYKAGRFASDVRLMQVMFAVGINYTALLLVAARKSEGGKYRGEYGVLRLMETPVSKRP
;
A
#
# COMPACT_ATOMS: atom_id res chain seq x y z
N MET A 1 -2.46 18.30 58.50
CA MET A 1 -2.47 17.37 59.64
C MET A 1 -1.53 16.21 59.34
N PRO A 2 -0.38 16.09 60.02
CA PRO A 2 0.56 15.01 59.76
C PRO A 2 0.20 13.79 60.62
N ARG A 3 -0.11 12.65 60.00
CA ARG A 3 -0.22 11.38 60.71
C ARG A 3 1.16 10.75 60.81
N ASN A 4 1.73 10.81 62.00
CA ASN A 4 2.82 9.93 62.45
C ASN A 4 2.44 8.47 62.21
N ARG A 5 3.21 7.77 61.36
CA ARG A 5 3.26 6.30 61.35
C ARG A 5 4.64 5.92 61.88
N GLY A 6 4.65 5.30 63.06
CA GLY A 6 5.86 4.72 63.64
C GLY A 6 6.36 3.51 62.83
N PRO A 7 7.62 3.10 63.01
CA PRO A 7 8.22 1.98 62.29
C PRO A 7 7.77 0.66 62.93
N GLY A 8 6.64 0.14 62.44
CA GLY A 8 6.24 -1.24 62.71
C GLY A 8 7.03 -2.19 61.82
N ILE A 9 8.19 -2.64 62.29
CA ILE A 9 8.88 -3.81 61.75
C ILE A 9 8.07 -5.04 62.17
N ASN A 10 7.14 -5.45 61.32
CA ASN A 10 6.55 -6.78 61.35
C ASN A 10 6.95 -7.48 60.06
N ALA A 11 8.01 -8.26 60.12
CA ALA A 11 8.36 -9.26 59.11
C ALA A 11 7.39 -10.46 59.24
N GLY A 12 6.12 -10.23 58.90
CA GLY A 12 5.13 -11.28 58.71
C GLY A 12 5.11 -11.65 57.23
N ILE A 13 5.44 -12.90 56.91
CA ILE A 13 5.38 -13.44 55.54
C ILE A 13 3.93 -13.31 55.05
N ALA A 14 3.72 -12.45 54.06
CA ALA A 14 2.41 -12.13 53.52
C ALA A 14 1.78 -13.36 52.80
N PRO A 15 0.44 -13.49 52.78
CA PRO A 15 -0.25 -14.56 52.06
C PRO A 15 0.03 -14.42 50.55
N GLY A 16 0.56 -15.49 49.92
CA GLY A 16 0.89 -15.50 48.48
C GLY A 16 2.30 -15.98 48.08
N SER A 17 3.04 -16.67 48.95
CA SER A 17 4.32 -17.33 48.61
C SER A 17 4.07 -18.83 48.42
N PRO A 18 4.46 -19.44 47.29
CA PRO A 18 5.88 -19.55 46.95
C PRO A 18 6.18 -19.12 45.51
N ILE A 19 6.89 -18.01 45.38
CA ILE A 19 7.83 -17.89 44.27
C ILE A 19 8.86 -18.97 44.53
N VAL A 20 8.94 -19.94 43.62
CA VAL A 20 9.95 -20.98 43.66
C VAL A 20 11.29 -20.28 43.73
N SER A 21 12.16 -20.66 44.67
CA SER A 21 13.43 -19.98 44.82
C SER A 21 14.20 -20.03 43.48
N LEU A 22 14.92 -18.96 43.15
CA LEU A 22 15.76 -18.93 41.94
C LEU A 22 16.68 -20.15 41.85
N GLN A 23 17.22 -20.60 42.99
CA GLN A 23 18.05 -21.82 43.08
C GLN A 23 17.30 -23.07 42.64
N ASN A 24 16.02 -23.21 42.99
CA ASN A 24 15.19 -24.34 42.55
C ASN A 24 14.92 -24.26 41.05
N ILE A 25 14.64 -23.07 40.49
CA ILE A 25 14.44 -22.90 39.04
C ILE A 25 15.73 -23.26 38.26
N LEU A 26 16.89 -22.87 38.78
CA LEU A 26 18.18 -23.22 38.17
C LEU A 26 18.45 -24.73 38.19
N ARG A 27 18.15 -25.42 39.30
CA ARG A 27 18.23 -26.88 39.40
C ARG A 27 17.26 -27.57 38.44
N LEU A 28 16.04 -27.07 38.29
CA LEU A 28 15.09 -27.56 37.30
C LEU A 28 15.63 -27.39 35.88
N GLY A 29 16.25 -26.25 35.57
CA GLY A 29 16.88 -26.04 34.27
C GLY A 29 18.05 -26.98 33.99
N GLU A 30 18.76 -27.46 35.01
CA GLU A 30 19.74 -28.55 34.88
C GLU A 30 19.08 -29.90 34.60
N ALA A 31 17.99 -30.22 35.30
CA ALA A 31 17.26 -31.47 35.10
C ALA A 31 16.62 -31.57 33.70
N MET A 32 15.95 -30.51 33.25
CA MET A 32 15.26 -30.47 31.95
C MET A 32 16.20 -30.50 30.74
N ARG A 33 17.50 -30.19 30.92
CA ARG A 33 18.50 -30.29 29.84
C ARG A 33 18.75 -31.73 29.37
N ASN A 34 18.39 -32.72 30.18
CA ASN A 34 18.52 -34.13 29.83
C ASN A 34 17.23 -34.71 29.22
N ASP A 35 16.36 -33.84 28.69
CA ASP A 35 15.03 -34.17 28.14
C ASP A 35 14.08 -34.90 29.12
N ILE A 36 14.42 -34.87 30.42
CA ILE A 36 13.55 -35.33 31.51
C ILE A 36 12.79 -34.11 32.01
N CYS A 37 11.58 -33.93 31.48
CA CYS A 37 10.61 -32.96 32.00
C CYS A 37 9.43 -33.73 32.60
N SER A 38 9.04 -33.42 33.84
CA SER A 38 7.81 -33.94 34.45
C SER A 38 6.73 -32.86 34.46
N LEU A 39 5.47 -33.27 34.56
CA LEU A 39 4.35 -32.33 34.69
C LEU A 39 4.48 -31.42 35.93
N SER A 40 5.08 -31.94 37.02
CA SER A 40 5.38 -31.16 38.21
C SER A 40 6.42 -30.07 37.95
N ASP A 41 7.38 -30.31 37.05
CA ASP A 41 8.38 -29.30 36.67
C ASP A 41 7.72 -28.18 35.86
N VAL A 42 6.84 -28.54 34.92
CA VAL A 42 6.03 -27.60 34.14
C VAL A 42 5.19 -26.72 35.07
N GLU A 43 4.46 -27.31 36.02
CA GLU A 43 3.67 -26.59 37.02
C GLU A 43 4.52 -25.59 37.81
N THR A 44 5.67 -26.07 38.30
CA THR A 44 6.59 -25.27 39.12
C THR A 44 7.13 -24.08 38.35
N LEU A 45 7.43 -24.22 37.07
CA LEU A 45 7.89 -23.13 36.21
C LEU A 45 6.79 -22.12 35.93
N LEU A 46 5.61 -22.59 35.49
CA LEU A 46 4.48 -21.74 35.14
C LEU A 46 3.90 -21.00 36.35
N ALA A 47 4.03 -21.55 37.56
CA ALA A 47 3.66 -20.86 38.80
C ALA A 47 4.39 -19.52 39.00
N ASN A 48 5.63 -19.36 38.51
CA ASN A 48 6.36 -18.09 38.58
C ASN A 48 5.94 -17.09 37.49
N LEU A 49 5.14 -17.54 36.52
CA LEU A 49 4.71 -16.76 35.36
C LEU A 49 3.24 -16.31 35.47
N LYS A 50 2.61 -16.48 36.64
CA LYS A 50 1.25 -15.98 36.88
C LYS A 50 1.17 -14.46 36.74
N TRP A 51 0.11 -13.99 36.10
CA TRP A 51 -0.10 -12.57 35.80
C TRP A 51 -0.25 -11.71 37.07
N ASP A 52 -0.77 -12.27 38.16
CA ASP A 52 -0.93 -11.60 39.47
C ASP A 52 0.40 -11.17 40.09
N PHE A 53 1.52 -11.76 39.65
CA PHE A 53 2.85 -11.43 40.15
C PHE A 53 3.54 -10.32 39.37
N VAL A 54 3.02 -9.94 38.20
CA VAL A 54 3.60 -8.88 37.37
C VAL A 54 3.38 -7.52 38.05
N PRO A 55 4.44 -6.77 38.37
CA PRO A 55 4.29 -5.48 39.04
C PRO A 55 3.51 -4.47 38.20
N GLN A 56 2.46 -3.86 38.80
CA GLN A 56 1.74 -2.75 38.19
C GLN A 56 2.50 -1.43 38.44
N ILE A 57 3.48 -1.15 37.59
CA ILE A 57 4.28 0.08 37.69
C ILE A 57 3.69 1.14 36.76
N GLU A 58 2.82 2.01 37.29
CA GLU A 58 2.20 3.10 36.51
C GLU A 58 3.23 4.20 36.15
N ASP A 59 4.22 4.46 37.02
CA ASP A 59 5.05 5.69 36.98
C ASP A 59 6.55 5.50 36.69
N TRP A 60 6.96 4.38 36.08
CA TRP A 60 8.36 4.14 35.67
C TRP A 60 9.43 4.30 36.77
N GLN A 61 9.03 4.28 38.04
CA GLN A 61 9.95 4.33 39.17
C GLN A 61 10.80 3.06 39.23
N GLN A 62 11.94 3.13 39.92
CA GLN A 62 12.84 2.00 40.10
C GLN A 62 12.07 0.78 40.66
N ALA A 63 12.17 -0.36 39.98
CA ALA A 63 11.58 -1.61 40.46
C ALA A 63 12.07 -1.92 41.88
N SER A 64 11.17 -2.30 42.78
CA SER A 64 11.57 -2.62 44.15
C SER A 64 12.51 -3.83 44.17
N PRO A 65 13.32 -4.04 45.22
CA PRO A 65 14.13 -5.24 45.35
C PRO A 65 13.32 -6.55 45.23
N LEU A 66 12.05 -6.52 45.67
CA LEU A 66 11.13 -7.64 45.53
C LEU A 66 10.72 -7.87 44.06
N ASP A 67 10.41 -6.79 43.33
CA ASP A 67 10.06 -6.86 41.91
C ASP A 67 11.21 -7.38 41.08
N ARG A 68 12.44 -6.95 41.39
CA ARG A 68 13.65 -7.49 40.77
C ARG A 68 13.82 -8.97 41.01
N ARG A 69 13.64 -9.43 42.26
CA ARG A 69 13.71 -10.87 42.59
C ARG A 69 12.63 -11.68 41.88
N ARG A 70 11.41 -11.13 41.76
CA ARG A 70 10.31 -11.73 41.00
C ARG A 70 10.64 -11.81 39.52
N ALA A 71 11.14 -10.73 38.93
CA ALA A 71 11.58 -10.70 37.54
C ALA A 71 12.71 -11.70 37.27
N GLU A 72 13.69 -11.83 38.18
CA GLU A 72 14.74 -12.84 38.06
C GLU A 72 14.17 -14.26 38.04
N CYS A 73 13.19 -14.57 38.90
CA CYS A 73 12.52 -15.89 38.90
C CYS A 73 11.68 -16.08 37.64
N ALA A 74 10.85 -15.10 37.28
CA ALA A 74 9.97 -15.13 36.11
C ALA A 74 10.77 -15.27 34.81
N THR A 75 11.81 -14.45 34.59
CA THR A 75 12.69 -14.58 33.44
C THR A 75 13.39 -15.94 33.42
N SER A 76 13.81 -16.48 34.57
CA SER A 76 14.47 -17.79 34.61
C SER A 76 13.51 -18.91 34.22
N SER A 77 12.25 -18.83 34.66
CA SER A 77 11.21 -19.76 34.25
C SER A 77 10.84 -19.60 32.78
N PHE A 78 10.71 -18.36 32.31
CA PHE A 78 10.44 -18.04 30.90
C PHE A 78 11.50 -18.64 29.98
N MET A 79 12.77 -18.57 30.38
CA MET A 79 13.90 -19.14 29.64
C MET A 79 13.88 -20.66 29.52
N LEU A 80 13.09 -21.36 30.34
CA LEU A 80 12.94 -22.81 30.30
C LEU A 80 11.71 -23.27 29.50
N ILE A 81 10.86 -22.34 29.03
CA ILE A 81 9.71 -22.64 28.16
C ILE A 81 10.11 -23.44 26.91
N PRO A 82 11.24 -23.18 26.21
CA PRO A 82 11.65 -24.01 25.08
C PRO A 82 11.85 -25.50 25.40
N ASN A 83 12.13 -25.86 26.65
CA ASN A 83 12.20 -27.26 27.07
C ASN A 83 10.80 -27.87 27.21
N ILE A 84 9.82 -27.07 27.64
CA ILE A 84 8.41 -27.47 27.70
C ILE A 84 7.87 -27.68 26.29
N THR A 85 8.15 -26.76 25.35
CA THR A 85 7.69 -26.89 23.97
C THR A 85 8.29 -28.12 23.29
N ARG A 86 9.60 -28.39 23.45
CA ARG A 86 10.23 -29.62 22.92
C ARG A 86 9.60 -30.89 23.50
N ALA A 87 9.27 -30.88 24.79
CA ALA A 87 8.59 -32.01 25.42
C ALA A 87 7.18 -32.22 24.82
N ILE A 88 6.42 -31.14 24.60
CA ILE A 88 5.11 -31.18 23.89
C ILE A 88 5.30 -31.76 22.47
N ASP A 89 6.28 -31.26 21.71
CA ASP A 89 6.53 -31.72 20.34
C ASP A 89 6.90 -33.21 20.26
N SER A 90 7.59 -33.72 21.28
CA SER A 90 8.04 -35.12 21.32
C SER A 90 6.96 -36.16 21.63
N GLY A 91 5.70 -35.76 21.83
CA GLY A 91 4.60 -36.73 22.01
C GLY A 91 4.58 -37.40 23.39
N VAL A 92 5.17 -36.81 24.44
CA VAL A 92 5.24 -37.43 25.76
C VAL A 92 3.84 -37.61 26.34
N GLY A 93 3.60 -38.70 27.09
CA GLY A 93 2.26 -39.08 27.56
C GLY A 93 1.51 -38.06 28.45
N TRP A 94 2.14 -36.95 28.82
CA TRP A 94 1.53 -35.85 29.60
C TRP A 94 1.34 -34.56 28.78
N ASN A 95 1.56 -34.57 27.47
CA ASN A 95 1.45 -33.42 26.58
C ASN A 95 0.16 -32.61 26.77
N GLU A 96 -0.97 -33.30 26.85
CA GLU A 96 -2.28 -32.64 26.93
C GLU A 96 -2.41 -31.80 28.21
N ALA A 97 -1.96 -32.33 29.35
CA ALA A 97 -1.97 -31.61 30.61
C ALA A 97 -1.01 -30.42 30.56
N ALA A 98 0.19 -30.57 30.01
CA ALA A 98 1.14 -29.47 29.89
C ALA A 98 0.63 -28.36 28.95
N VAL A 99 -0.04 -28.71 27.85
CA VAL A 99 -0.67 -27.74 26.95
C VAL A 99 -1.71 -26.92 27.70
N GLU A 100 -2.63 -27.54 28.44
CA GLU A 100 -3.63 -26.82 29.24
C GLU A 100 -2.99 -25.86 30.25
N MET A 101 -1.93 -26.29 30.95
CA MET A 101 -1.21 -25.42 31.89
C MET A 101 -0.56 -24.21 31.19
N VAL A 102 0.02 -24.41 30.01
CA VAL A 102 0.58 -23.33 29.20
C VAL A 102 -0.53 -22.38 28.75
N LEU A 103 -1.67 -22.89 28.27
CA LEU A 103 -2.82 -22.09 27.85
C LEU A 103 -3.30 -21.16 28.97
N GLU A 104 -3.45 -21.68 30.18
CA GLU A 104 -3.83 -20.89 31.37
C GLU A 104 -2.79 -19.81 31.74
N SER A 105 -1.53 -20.00 31.34
CA SER A 105 -0.40 -19.15 31.71
C SER A 105 -0.04 -18.10 30.65
N ILE A 106 -0.58 -18.16 29.43
CA ILE A 106 -0.20 -17.30 28.29
C ILE A 106 -0.22 -15.80 28.65
N GLY A 107 -1.30 -15.31 29.26
CA GLY A 107 -1.42 -13.89 29.61
C GLY A 107 -0.33 -13.44 30.58
N GLY A 108 0.04 -14.30 31.53
CA GLY A 108 1.12 -14.05 32.47
C GLY A 108 2.51 -14.12 31.82
N ILE A 109 2.74 -15.09 30.93
CA ILE A 109 3.95 -15.22 30.11
C ILE A 109 4.21 -13.92 29.33
N CYS A 110 3.20 -13.42 28.60
CA CYS A 110 3.34 -12.21 27.79
C CYS A 110 3.61 -10.95 28.64
N ARG A 111 2.90 -10.79 29.77
CA ARG A 111 3.11 -9.64 30.66
C ARG A 111 4.48 -9.64 31.31
N TRP A 112 4.97 -10.80 31.75
CA TRP A 112 6.32 -10.93 32.28
C TRP A 112 7.38 -10.64 31.21
N ALA A 113 7.24 -11.19 30.00
CA ALA A 113 8.15 -10.90 28.89
C ALA A 113 8.19 -9.39 28.57
N ALA A 114 7.03 -8.73 28.51
CA ALA A 114 6.94 -7.29 28.30
C ALA A 114 7.61 -6.49 29.43
N PHE A 115 7.36 -6.88 30.68
CA PHE A 115 7.98 -6.27 31.85
C PHE A 115 9.51 -6.41 31.80
N CYS A 116 10.02 -7.61 31.55
CA CYS A 116 11.44 -7.89 31.54
C CYS A 116 12.18 -7.16 30.42
N LEU A 117 11.63 -7.14 29.20
CA LEU A 117 12.20 -6.35 28.11
C LEU A 117 12.21 -4.85 28.40
N ARG A 118 11.15 -4.33 29.03
CA ARG A 118 11.00 -2.91 29.34
C ARG A 118 11.96 -2.39 30.40
N PHE A 119 12.32 -3.23 31.36
CA PHE A 119 13.27 -2.89 32.42
C PHE A 119 14.66 -3.53 32.19
N ASN A 120 14.89 -4.10 31.01
CA ASN A 120 16.12 -4.80 30.64
C ASN A 120 16.55 -5.89 31.64
N PHE A 121 15.58 -6.62 32.20
CA PHE A 121 15.85 -7.79 33.04
C PHE A 121 16.22 -8.98 32.15
N VAL A 122 17.53 -9.22 32.03
CA VAL A 122 18.08 -10.45 31.45
C VAL A 122 18.59 -11.33 32.58
N VAL A 123 18.17 -12.59 32.61
CA VAL A 123 18.68 -13.54 33.61
C VAL A 123 20.14 -13.83 33.32
N THR A 124 20.96 -13.43 34.28
CA THR A 124 22.35 -13.82 34.41
C THR A 124 22.42 -15.27 34.89
N THR A 125 22.30 -16.23 33.97
CA THR A 125 22.98 -17.50 34.23
C THR A 125 24.47 -17.19 34.41
N SER A 126 25.18 -17.92 35.29
CA SER A 126 26.56 -17.61 35.69
C SER A 126 27.56 -17.51 34.52
N VAL A 127 27.19 -18.06 33.35
CA VAL A 127 27.95 -18.01 32.10
C VAL A 127 27.76 -16.68 31.35
N LEU A 128 26.61 -16.01 31.54
CA LEU A 128 26.22 -14.81 30.79
C LEU A 128 26.47 -13.49 31.56
N ALA A 129 26.56 -13.53 32.89
CA ALA A 129 26.70 -12.37 33.77
C ALA A 129 27.95 -11.47 33.56
N ARG A 130 28.93 -11.88 32.74
CA ARG A 130 30.26 -11.25 32.67
C ARG A 130 30.43 -10.24 31.53
N ALA A 131 29.51 -10.18 30.57
CA ALA A 131 29.51 -9.19 29.50
C ALA A 131 28.19 -8.43 29.55
N GLY A 132 28.22 -7.12 29.79
CA GLY A 132 27.00 -6.32 29.94
C GLY A 132 26.02 -6.58 28.80
N HIS A 133 24.86 -7.17 29.12
CA HIS A 133 23.89 -7.58 28.13
C HIS A 133 23.30 -6.38 27.40
N THR A 134 23.18 -6.55 26.08
CA THR A 134 22.56 -5.57 25.20
C THR A 134 21.05 -5.76 25.19
N ALA A 135 20.30 -4.70 24.91
CA ALA A 135 18.85 -4.82 24.72
C ALA A 135 18.52 -5.77 23.55
N LYS A 136 19.46 -5.89 22.59
CA LYS A 136 19.41 -6.82 21.46
C LYS A 136 19.33 -8.28 21.90
N GLU A 137 20.22 -8.72 22.78
CA GLU A 137 20.24 -10.11 23.28
C GLU A 137 18.94 -10.47 24.00
N ALA A 138 18.47 -9.57 24.87
CA ALA A 138 17.20 -9.74 25.58
C ALA A 138 16.03 -9.91 24.60
N CYS A 139 15.93 -9.02 23.62
CA CYS A 139 14.87 -9.01 22.63
C CYS A 139 14.86 -10.28 21.76
N ASN A 140 16.02 -10.69 21.25
CA ASN A 140 16.15 -11.89 20.43
C ASN A 140 15.74 -13.14 21.22
N LEU A 141 16.20 -13.22 22.46
CA LEU A 141 15.92 -14.35 23.33
C LEU A 141 14.44 -14.48 23.68
N HIS A 142 13.79 -13.36 24.05
CA HIS A 142 12.35 -13.36 24.29
C HIS A 142 11.56 -13.68 23.03
N SER A 143 12.02 -13.17 21.88
CA SER A 143 11.38 -13.45 20.61
C SER A 143 11.48 -14.94 20.24
N ALA A 144 12.63 -15.58 20.51
CA ALA A 144 12.84 -17.00 20.26
C ALA A 144 11.93 -17.89 21.11
N VAL A 145 11.81 -17.59 22.41
CA VAL A 145 10.93 -18.33 23.32
C VAL A 145 9.46 -18.23 22.89
N LEU A 146 8.99 -17.03 22.53
CA LEU A 146 7.63 -16.82 22.03
C LEU A 146 7.41 -17.52 20.67
N GLY A 147 8.43 -17.53 19.81
CA GLY A 147 8.40 -18.25 18.54
C GLY A 147 8.22 -19.75 18.75
N ASN A 148 8.94 -20.34 19.71
CA ASN A 148 8.79 -21.76 20.06
C ASN A 148 7.38 -22.08 20.56
N LEU A 149 6.75 -21.19 21.34
CA LEU A 149 5.36 -21.36 21.77
C LEU A 149 4.41 -21.39 20.57
N LEU A 150 4.57 -20.48 19.60
CA LEU A 150 3.72 -20.41 18.40
C LEU A 150 3.76 -21.67 17.54
N ILE A 151 4.89 -22.39 17.52
CA ILE A 151 5.05 -23.58 16.67
C ILE A 151 4.76 -24.90 17.41
N SER A 152 4.64 -24.86 18.74
CA SER A 152 4.55 -26.07 19.58
C SER A 152 3.20 -26.80 19.53
N ASP A 153 2.08 -26.08 19.67
CA ASP A 153 0.73 -26.66 19.62
C ASP A 153 -0.23 -25.64 18.97
N PRO A 154 -1.10 -26.06 18.02
CA PRO A 154 -2.06 -25.17 17.37
C PRO A 154 -3.01 -24.44 18.33
N ARG A 155 -3.38 -25.03 19.48
CA ARG A 155 -4.21 -24.39 20.51
C ARG A 155 -3.44 -23.28 21.21
N ILE A 156 -2.17 -23.52 21.54
CA ILE A 156 -1.28 -22.50 22.12
C ILE A 156 -1.14 -21.33 21.15
N ARG A 157 -0.87 -21.62 19.88
CA ARG A 157 -0.80 -20.62 18.82
C ARG A 157 -2.08 -19.78 18.74
N LEU A 158 -3.25 -20.43 18.68
CA LEU A 158 -4.54 -19.75 18.60
C LEU A 158 -4.79 -18.83 19.80
N VAL A 159 -4.58 -19.33 21.02
CA VAL A 159 -4.79 -18.53 22.24
C VAL A 159 -3.79 -17.38 22.31
N LEU A 160 -2.51 -17.62 22.00
CA LEU A 160 -1.47 -16.60 22.01
C LEU A 160 -1.79 -15.46 21.02
N LEU A 161 -2.16 -15.78 19.78
CA LEU A 161 -2.54 -14.80 18.76
C LEU A 161 -3.85 -14.06 19.07
N SER A 162 -4.72 -14.64 19.89
CA SER A 162 -5.96 -14.00 20.35
C SER A 162 -5.79 -13.18 21.64
N THR A 163 -4.61 -13.22 22.27
CA THR A 163 -4.34 -12.54 23.54
C THR A 163 -3.86 -11.10 23.29
N PRO A 164 -4.56 -10.05 23.77
CA PRO A 164 -4.15 -8.66 23.56
C PRO A 164 -2.74 -8.34 24.07
N GLU A 165 -2.34 -8.92 25.20
CA GLU A 165 -1.02 -8.74 25.80
C GLU A 165 0.11 -9.27 24.91
N PHE A 166 -0.14 -10.36 24.17
CA PHE A 166 0.82 -10.89 23.21
C PHE A 166 1.01 -9.91 22.04
N VAL A 167 -0.08 -9.38 21.50
CA VAL A 167 -0.02 -8.41 20.40
C VAL A 167 0.69 -7.13 20.82
N ASP A 168 0.41 -6.62 22.02
CA ASP A 168 1.12 -5.46 22.58
C ASP A 168 2.62 -5.72 22.73
N LEU A 169 2.99 -6.93 23.17
CA LEU A 169 4.37 -7.38 23.27
C LEU A 169 5.04 -7.45 21.89
N VAL A 170 4.38 -8.00 20.87
CA VAL A 170 4.90 -8.05 19.49
C VAL A 170 5.12 -6.64 18.94
N ILE A 171 4.16 -5.73 19.14
CA ILE A 171 4.30 -4.31 18.76
C ILE A 171 5.48 -3.67 19.50
N TYR A 172 5.66 -3.99 20.79
CA TYR A 172 6.76 -3.48 21.60
C TYR A 172 8.12 -3.96 21.07
N ILE A 173 8.29 -5.28 20.90
CA ILE A 173 9.48 -5.94 20.33
C ILE A 173 9.82 -5.32 18.96
N TRP A 174 8.82 -5.16 18.08
CA TRP A 174 9.02 -4.56 16.77
C TRP A 174 9.55 -3.12 16.83
N LYS A 175 9.15 -2.36 17.85
CA LYS A 175 9.56 -0.97 18.06
C LYS A 175 10.86 -0.82 18.86
N MET A 176 11.46 -1.92 19.35
CA MET A 176 12.71 -1.84 20.10
C MET A 176 13.89 -1.45 19.18
N GLU A 177 14.74 -0.58 19.71
CA GLU A 177 15.92 -0.05 19.05
C GLU A 177 17.08 0.01 20.06
N GLU A 178 18.31 -0.19 19.60
CA GLU A 178 19.53 -0.03 20.38
C GLU A 178 20.46 0.95 19.65
N GLY A 179 20.85 2.04 20.32
CA GLY A 179 21.64 3.10 19.69
C GLY A 179 20.95 3.75 18.46
N GLY A 180 19.62 3.72 18.40
CA GLY A 180 18.84 4.20 17.25
C GLY A 180 18.78 3.24 16.06
N THR A 181 19.35 2.04 16.19
CA THR A 181 19.24 0.97 15.19
C THR A 181 18.15 -0.02 15.60
N PRO A 182 17.23 -0.41 14.71
CA PRO A 182 16.25 -1.43 15.03
C PRO A 182 16.89 -2.76 15.42
N ILE A 183 16.41 -3.37 16.50
CA ILE A 183 16.91 -4.67 16.94
C ILE A 183 16.38 -5.74 15.99
N MET A 184 17.23 -6.21 15.07
CA MET A 184 16.93 -7.26 14.10
C MET A 184 18.17 -8.13 13.90
N GLU A 185 17.97 -9.45 13.80
CA GLU A 185 19.07 -10.37 13.53
C GLU A 185 19.23 -10.56 12.01
N LEU A 186 20.40 -10.17 11.50
CA LEU A 186 20.76 -10.22 10.08
C LEU A 186 21.97 -11.12 9.82
N GLU A 187 22.39 -11.88 10.82
CA GLU A 187 23.56 -12.78 10.72
C GLU A 187 23.17 -14.25 10.54
N ILE A 188 21.92 -14.59 10.83
CA ILE A 188 21.36 -15.94 10.74
C ILE A 188 20.11 -15.94 9.86
N ASP A 189 19.75 -17.14 9.38
CA ASP A 189 18.64 -17.38 8.46
C ASP A 189 17.26 -17.15 9.08
N THR A 190 17.15 -17.04 10.41
CA THR A 190 15.91 -16.73 11.12
C THR A 190 16.01 -15.42 11.90
N CYS A 191 14.93 -14.65 11.98
CA CYS A 191 14.89 -13.46 12.81
C CYS A 191 13.61 -13.54 13.62
N HIS A 192 13.75 -13.97 14.86
CA HIS A 192 12.61 -14.24 15.73
C HIS A 192 11.66 -13.04 15.87
N CYS A 193 12.18 -11.80 15.88
CA CYS A 193 11.34 -10.60 15.89
C CYS A 193 10.42 -10.50 14.65
N THR A 194 10.96 -10.85 13.49
CA THR A 194 10.24 -10.83 12.21
C THR A 194 9.27 -12.02 12.13
N ASP A 195 9.70 -13.20 12.54
CA ASP A 195 8.89 -14.42 12.54
C ASP A 195 7.66 -14.28 13.46
N LEU A 196 7.83 -13.65 14.63
CA LEU A 196 6.73 -13.30 15.52
C LEU A 196 5.70 -12.39 14.86
N LEU A 197 6.16 -11.30 14.24
CA LEU A 197 5.25 -10.35 13.60
C LEU A 197 4.59 -10.97 12.36
N ARG A 198 5.33 -11.78 11.59
CA ARG A 198 4.81 -12.53 10.43
C ARG A 198 3.73 -13.53 10.85
N SER A 199 3.93 -14.24 11.96
CA SER A 199 2.90 -15.13 12.52
C SER A 199 1.69 -14.33 12.99
N THR A 200 1.91 -13.16 13.59
CA THR A 200 0.83 -12.29 14.07
C THR A 200 -0.05 -11.74 12.95
N VAL A 201 0.52 -11.45 11.78
CA VAL A 201 -0.22 -10.87 10.64
C VAL A 201 -0.75 -11.91 9.65
N ASN A 202 -0.67 -13.20 9.97
CA ASN A 202 -1.23 -14.23 9.11
C ASN A 202 -2.75 -14.03 8.97
N PRO A 203 -3.29 -13.87 7.73
CA PRO A 203 -4.70 -13.58 7.51
C PRO A 203 -5.65 -14.70 7.94
N GLU A 204 -5.17 -15.93 8.13
CA GLU A 204 -5.97 -17.06 8.61
C GLU A 204 -6.21 -17.01 10.13
N GLU A 205 -5.59 -16.05 10.83
CA GLU A 205 -5.53 -16.01 12.29
C GLU A 205 -6.06 -14.70 12.87
N SER A 206 -6.59 -14.75 14.09
CA SER A 206 -7.14 -13.57 14.78
C SER A 206 -6.08 -12.50 15.11
N GLY A 207 -4.79 -12.85 15.07
CA GLY A 207 -3.69 -11.95 15.45
C GLY A 207 -3.66 -10.65 14.65
N LEU A 208 -4.03 -10.69 13.36
CA LEU A 208 -4.05 -9.52 12.51
C LEU A 208 -5.11 -8.51 12.97
N ASP A 209 -6.30 -8.98 13.33
CA ASP A 209 -7.39 -8.12 13.80
C ASP A 209 -7.04 -7.43 15.11
N PHE A 210 -6.47 -8.17 16.07
CA PHE A 210 -5.99 -7.59 17.32
C PHE A 210 -4.83 -6.61 17.10
N LEU A 211 -3.88 -6.93 16.20
CA LEU A 211 -2.78 -6.02 15.85
C LEU A 211 -3.32 -4.71 15.28
N VAL A 212 -4.27 -4.77 14.35
CA VAL A 212 -4.86 -3.57 13.76
C VAL A 212 -5.71 -2.82 14.77
N GLN A 213 -6.46 -3.51 15.64
CA GLN A 213 -7.19 -2.89 16.74
C GLN A 213 -6.24 -2.13 17.68
N GLN A 214 -5.13 -2.75 18.12
CA GLN A 214 -4.17 -2.12 19.02
C GLN A 214 -3.43 -0.94 18.37
N LEU A 215 -3.05 -1.07 17.10
CA LEU A 215 -2.45 0.04 16.36
C LEU A 215 -3.42 1.21 16.15
N THR A 216 -4.74 0.96 16.17
CA THR A 216 -5.76 2.01 15.93
C THR A 216 -6.45 2.55 17.19
N ALA A 217 -6.35 1.89 18.34
CA ALA A 217 -7.01 2.26 19.59
C ALA A 217 -6.33 3.42 20.36
N GLY A 218 -7.12 4.24 21.08
CA GLY A 218 -6.66 5.23 22.09
C GLY A 218 -5.61 6.25 21.63
N GLN A 219 -4.32 5.91 21.79
CA GLN A 219 -3.17 6.67 21.28
C GLN A 219 -2.80 6.31 19.81
N GLY A 220 -3.67 5.58 19.13
CA GLY A 220 -3.39 4.75 17.95
C GLY A 220 -2.63 5.46 16.84
N LYS A 221 -2.95 6.72 16.53
CA LYS A 221 -2.23 7.45 15.48
C LYS A 221 -0.72 7.56 15.76
N ARG A 222 -0.31 7.84 17.00
CA ARG A 222 1.11 7.95 17.37
C ARG A 222 1.76 6.57 17.43
N SER A 223 1.07 5.59 18.01
CA SER A 223 1.55 4.20 18.10
C SER A 223 1.78 3.59 16.72
N MET A 224 0.84 3.78 15.80
CA MET A 224 0.92 3.33 14.42
C MET A 224 2.01 4.07 13.63
N LEU A 225 2.11 5.40 13.75
CA LEU A 225 3.19 6.14 13.10
C LEU A 225 4.57 5.65 13.55
N ARG A 226 4.75 5.39 14.85
CA ARG A 226 6.00 4.83 15.37
C ARG A 226 6.24 3.42 14.86
N PHE A 227 5.21 2.57 14.80
CA PHE A 227 5.30 1.23 14.24
C PHE A 227 5.79 1.27 12.77
N LEU A 228 5.16 2.13 11.95
CA LEU A 228 5.54 2.30 10.54
C LEU A 228 6.94 2.88 10.37
N ASP A 229 7.33 3.87 11.18
CA ASP A 229 8.70 4.42 11.16
C ASP A 229 9.74 3.33 11.50
N CYS A 230 9.48 2.51 12.53
CA CYS A 230 10.31 1.37 12.86
C CYS A 230 10.36 0.35 11.71
N THR A 231 9.25 0.07 11.01
CA THR A 231 9.25 -0.79 9.81
C THR A 231 10.13 -0.22 8.70
N ILE A 232 10.08 1.08 8.43
CA ILE A 232 10.96 1.74 7.43
C ILE A 232 12.43 1.63 7.84
N ARG A 233 12.74 1.90 9.11
CA ARG A 233 14.11 1.78 9.62
C ARG A 233 14.62 0.35 9.54
N ARG A 234 13.76 -0.65 9.81
CA ARG A 234 14.09 -2.08 9.66
C ARG A 234 14.38 -2.42 8.21
N LEU A 235 13.57 -1.96 7.25
CA LEU A 235 13.86 -2.12 5.82
C LEU A 235 15.24 -1.54 5.46
N ARG A 236 15.54 -0.30 5.89
CA ARG A 236 16.86 0.31 5.66
C ARG A 236 17.98 -0.49 6.31
N HIS A 237 17.76 -1.00 7.52
CA HIS A 237 18.75 -1.78 8.25
C HIS A 237 19.04 -3.10 7.54
N VAL A 238 18.02 -3.83 7.09
CA VAL A 238 18.15 -5.06 6.28
C VAL A 238 19.03 -4.80 5.06
N CYS A 239 18.71 -3.77 4.27
CA CYS A 239 19.43 -3.51 3.02
C CYS A 239 20.91 -3.17 3.25
N LYS A 240 21.18 -2.32 4.25
CA LYS A 240 22.54 -1.88 4.59
C LYS A 240 23.36 -2.98 5.26
N ALA A 241 22.81 -3.63 6.27
CA ALA A 241 23.56 -4.47 7.20
C ALA A 241 23.47 -5.98 6.90
N ALA A 242 22.60 -6.44 5.98
CA ALA A 242 22.61 -7.84 5.57
C ALA A 242 23.97 -8.24 4.98
N LYS A 243 24.55 -9.32 5.52
CA LYS A 243 25.84 -9.88 5.12
C LYS A 243 25.81 -10.48 3.72
N THR A 244 24.70 -11.14 3.37
CA THR A 244 24.48 -11.78 2.07
C THR A 244 23.20 -11.29 1.43
N PHE A 245 23.07 -11.51 0.12
CA PHE A 245 21.87 -11.17 -0.63
C PHE A 245 20.67 -11.99 -0.14
N GLU A 246 20.87 -13.28 0.09
CA GLU A 246 19.84 -14.26 0.47
C GLU A 246 19.18 -13.89 1.80
N ILE A 247 19.98 -13.56 2.82
CA ILE A 247 19.47 -13.12 4.12
C ILE A 247 18.72 -11.80 3.97
N GLY A 248 19.29 -10.83 3.24
CA GLY A 248 18.65 -9.53 3.00
C GLY A 248 17.32 -9.69 2.26
N TYR A 249 17.28 -10.54 1.24
CA TYR A 249 16.10 -10.81 0.43
C TYR A 249 15.00 -11.48 1.24
N SER A 250 15.32 -12.55 1.97
CA SER A 250 14.35 -13.24 2.84
C SER A 250 13.71 -12.26 3.83
N ARG A 251 14.52 -11.39 4.46
CA ARG A 251 14.01 -10.40 5.41
C ARG A 251 13.15 -9.32 4.77
N LEU A 252 13.50 -8.89 3.55
CA LEU A 252 12.65 -7.97 2.79
C LEU A 252 11.31 -8.62 2.46
N GLN A 253 11.30 -9.89 2.03
CA GLN A 253 10.07 -10.62 1.75
C GLN A 253 9.19 -10.72 3.00
N ASP A 254 9.77 -11.04 4.15
CA ASP A 254 9.02 -11.09 5.41
C ASP A 254 8.36 -9.74 5.74
N ILE A 255 9.12 -8.64 5.64
CA ILE A 255 8.58 -7.30 5.90
C ILE A 255 7.48 -6.94 4.89
N PHE A 256 7.65 -7.28 3.61
CA PHE A 256 6.63 -7.04 2.59
C PHE A 256 5.38 -7.90 2.78
N ALA A 257 5.52 -9.14 3.24
CA ALA A 257 4.39 -9.99 3.61
C ALA A 257 3.62 -9.41 4.80
N ILE A 258 4.34 -8.92 5.82
CA ILE A 258 3.75 -8.25 6.98
C ILE A 258 2.93 -7.03 6.54
N LEU A 259 3.52 -6.19 5.70
CA LEU A 259 2.85 -5.01 5.17
C LEU A 259 1.65 -5.39 4.31
N SER A 260 1.79 -6.33 3.39
CA SER A 260 0.69 -6.75 2.51
C SER A 260 -0.51 -7.23 3.32
N SER A 261 -0.27 -7.96 4.41
CA SER A 261 -1.32 -8.46 5.29
C SER A 261 -2.01 -7.32 6.08
N LEU A 262 -1.23 -6.39 6.64
CA LEU A 262 -1.76 -5.18 7.29
C LEU A 262 -2.64 -4.36 6.33
N LEU A 263 -2.27 -4.35 5.05
CA LEU A 263 -2.90 -3.57 4.01
C LEU A 263 -4.17 -4.20 3.44
N ALA A 264 -4.22 -5.52 3.40
CA ALA A 264 -5.40 -6.31 3.05
C ALA A 264 -6.49 -6.24 4.14
N SER A 265 -6.14 -5.91 5.38
CA SER A 265 -7.11 -5.83 6.49
C SER A 265 -8.24 -4.81 6.22
N SER A 266 -9.47 -5.11 6.67
CA SER A 266 -10.64 -4.24 6.46
C SER A 266 -10.51 -2.86 7.16
N ALA A 267 -9.69 -2.77 8.20
CA ALA A 267 -9.36 -1.53 8.91
C ALA A 267 -8.22 -0.71 8.25
N SER A 268 -7.77 -1.14 7.06
CA SER A 268 -6.65 -0.56 6.33
C SER A 268 -6.79 0.92 6.00
N SER A 269 -7.99 1.50 5.87
CA SER A 269 -8.13 2.91 5.47
C SER A 269 -7.34 3.90 6.35
N ARG A 270 -7.21 3.64 7.66
CA ARG A 270 -6.39 4.45 8.58
C ARG A 270 -4.90 4.13 8.46
N VAL A 271 -4.54 2.85 8.37
CA VAL A 271 -3.16 2.38 8.13
C VAL A 271 -2.62 3.01 6.85
N TRP A 272 -3.44 3.04 5.80
CA TRP A 272 -3.18 3.67 4.53
C TRP A 272 -2.94 5.17 4.63
N ILE A 273 -3.77 5.91 5.37
CA ILE A 273 -3.55 7.35 5.54
C ILE A 273 -2.16 7.64 6.13
N LEU A 274 -1.60 6.73 6.92
CA LEU A 274 -0.27 6.89 7.51
C LEU A 274 0.85 6.35 6.60
N LEU A 275 0.64 5.22 5.91
CA LEU A 275 1.54 4.72 4.85
C LEU A 275 1.56 5.62 3.60
N ARG A 276 0.55 6.48 3.42
CA ARG A 276 0.49 7.54 2.38
C ARG A 276 1.65 8.54 2.44
N ARG A 277 2.46 8.52 3.50
CA ARG A 277 3.75 9.18 3.45
C ARG A 277 4.60 8.48 2.41
N LEU A 278 4.73 9.14 1.26
CA LEU A 278 5.58 8.76 0.10
C LEU A 278 6.97 8.27 0.49
N GLU A 279 7.44 8.70 1.67
CA GLU A 279 8.63 8.17 2.33
C GLU A 279 8.60 6.63 2.39
N PHE A 280 7.54 5.95 2.81
CA PHE A 280 7.57 4.49 2.92
C PHE A 280 7.96 3.80 1.61
N ALA A 281 7.18 4.01 0.54
CA ALA A 281 7.43 3.38 -0.76
C ALA A 281 8.81 3.79 -1.30
N ARG A 282 9.18 5.07 -1.13
CA ARG A 282 10.48 5.58 -1.53
C ARG A 282 11.64 4.89 -0.80
N GLU A 283 11.55 4.75 0.50
CA GLU A 283 12.59 4.15 1.33
C GLU A 283 12.69 2.64 1.14
N ALA A 284 11.55 1.96 1.03
CA ALA A 284 11.50 0.54 0.71
C ALA A 284 12.14 0.26 -0.66
N MET A 285 11.89 1.12 -1.66
CA MET A 285 12.56 1.05 -2.95
C MET A 285 14.07 1.28 -2.86
N PHE A 286 14.52 2.32 -2.12
CA PHE A 286 15.96 2.53 -1.93
C PHE A 286 16.62 1.30 -1.30
N GLY A 287 15.91 0.63 -0.39
CA GLY A 287 16.34 -0.64 0.16
C GLY A 287 16.48 -1.76 -0.88
N VAL A 288 15.46 -1.95 -1.73
CA VAL A 288 15.50 -2.94 -2.82
C VAL A 288 16.64 -2.65 -3.80
N ILE A 289 16.86 -1.37 -4.13
CA ILE A 289 17.97 -0.91 -4.98
C ILE A 289 19.32 -1.22 -4.32
N ASP A 290 19.49 -0.89 -3.04
CA ASP A 290 20.74 -1.14 -2.30
C ASP A 290 21.04 -2.65 -2.26
N LEU A 291 20.03 -3.48 -1.99
CA LEU A 291 20.17 -4.93 -2.00
C LEU A 291 20.51 -5.48 -3.40
N SER A 292 20.00 -4.87 -4.47
CA SER A 292 20.31 -5.30 -5.84
C SER A 292 21.79 -5.23 -6.20
N SER A 293 22.54 -4.31 -5.59
CA SER A 293 23.99 -4.23 -5.77
C SER A 293 24.73 -5.47 -5.26
N LYS A 294 24.09 -6.24 -4.35
CA LYS A 294 24.61 -7.48 -3.76
C LYS A 294 24.09 -8.74 -4.48
N ALA A 295 23.11 -8.62 -5.39
CA ALA A 295 22.34 -9.75 -5.92
C ALA A 295 23.08 -10.63 -6.93
N GLY A 296 24.07 -10.09 -7.64
CA GLY A 296 24.73 -10.81 -8.74
C GLY A 296 23.72 -11.38 -9.74
N ASN A 297 23.75 -12.70 -9.94
CA ASN A 297 22.86 -13.42 -10.87
C ASN A 297 21.42 -13.60 -10.34
N SER A 298 21.17 -13.34 -9.05
CA SER A 298 19.87 -13.53 -8.39
C SER A 298 18.98 -12.30 -8.46
N ILE A 299 19.32 -11.31 -9.28
CA ILE A 299 18.62 -10.03 -9.38
C ILE A 299 17.14 -10.16 -9.78
N HIS A 300 16.77 -11.22 -10.52
CA HIS A 300 15.39 -11.52 -10.90
C HIS A 300 14.48 -11.79 -9.70
N THR A 301 15.01 -12.32 -8.58
CA THR A 301 14.24 -12.56 -7.36
C THR A 301 13.64 -11.26 -6.79
N LEU A 302 14.25 -10.10 -7.08
CA LEU A 302 13.73 -8.80 -6.65
C LEU A 302 12.41 -8.40 -7.34
N LEU A 303 11.99 -9.09 -8.41
CA LEU A 303 10.72 -8.80 -9.09
C LEU A 303 9.52 -8.95 -8.14
N ARG A 304 9.52 -9.91 -7.23
CA ARG A 304 8.40 -10.10 -6.28
C ARG A 304 8.28 -8.96 -5.26
N PRO A 305 9.37 -8.53 -4.58
CA PRO A 305 9.38 -7.29 -3.79
C PRO A 305 8.96 -6.05 -4.57
N ILE A 306 9.46 -5.89 -5.81
CA ILE A 306 9.10 -4.75 -6.67
C ILE A 306 7.60 -4.79 -6.96
N LEU A 307 7.06 -5.93 -7.41
CA LEU A 307 5.64 -6.11 -7.65
C LEU A 307 4.82 -5.74 -6.41
N THR A 308 5.22 -6.24 -5.24
CA THR A 308 4.54 -5.94 -3.97
C THR A 308 4.51 -4.43 -3.70
N LEU A 309 5.61 -3.71 -3.93
CA LEU A 309 5.64 -2.25 -3.82
C LEU A 309 4.70 -1.56 -4.82
N PHE A 310 4.68 -2.02 -6.08
CA PHE A 310 3.79 -1.47 -7.10
C PHE A 310 2.32 -1.75 -6.75
N GLN A 311 1.99 -2.95 -6.28
CA GLN A 311 0.67 -3.31 -5.76
C GLN A 311 0.29 -2.40 -4.60
N MET A 312 1.15 -2.24 -3.59
CA MET A 312 0.90 -1.32 -2.46
C MET A 312 0.60 0.11 -2.92
N VAL A 313 1.31 0.60 -3.93
CA VAL A 313 1.12 1.95 -4.48
C VAL A 313 -0.15 2.06 -5.32
N THR A 314 -0.49 1.05 -6.12
CA THR A 314 -1.58 1.11 -7.10
C THR A 314 -2.92 0.73 -6.51
N ILE A 315 -2.94 -0.37 -5.75
CA ILE A 315 -4.14 -0.98 -5.18
C ILE A 315 -4.72 -0.09 -4.09
N TYR A 316 -3.92 0.76 -3.43
CA TYR A 316 -4.39 1.37 -2.20
C TYR A 316 -4.10 2.85 -2.00
N SER A 317 -3.44 3.49 -2.97
CA SER A 317 -3.21 4.92 -2.96
C SER A 317 -4.28 5.65 -3.78
N ASP A 318 -4.74 6.79 -3.27
CA ASP A 318 -5.41 7.79 -4.12
C ASP A 318 -4.40 8.59 -4.95
N ARG A 319 -3.10 8.44 -4.64
CA ARG A 319 -1.99 9.16 -5.26
C ARG A 319 -1.22 8.29 -6.24
N THR A 320 -1.83 7.22 -6.75
CA THR A 320 -1.16 6.21 -7.58
C THR A 320 -0.34 6.84 -8.69
N VAL A 321 -0.93 7.76 -9.46
CA VAL A 321 -0.23 8.45 -10.57
C VAL A 321 1.00 9.21 -10.10
N TYR A 322 0.89 9.95 -8.99
CA TYR A 322 2.02 10.72 -8.45
C TYR A 322 3.11 9.79 -7.93
N THR A 323 2.73 8.80 -7.11
CA THR A 323 3.68 7.90 -6.47
C THR A 323 4.40 7.04 -7.52
N LEU A 324 3.68 6.46 -8.48
CA LEU A 324 4.28 5.77 -9.63
C LEU A 324 5.25 6.68 -10.38
N GLY A 325 4.96 7.98 -10.51
CA GLY A 325 5.83 8.94 -11.16
C GLY A 325 7.14 9.11 -10.42
N VAL A 326 7.09 9.18 -9.09
CA VAL A 326 8.28 9.19 -8.24
C VAL A 326 9.07 7.88 -8.37
N LEU A 327 8.40 6.72 -8.43
CA LEU A 327 9.09 5.44 -8.60
C LEU A 327 9.80 5.38 -9.96
N LEU A 328 9.08 5.70 -11.05
CA LEU A 328 9.58 5.62 -12.42
C LEU A 328 10.56 6.74 -12.76
N ALA A 329 10.54 7.87 -12.06
CA ALA A 329 11.54 8.92 -12.21
C ALA A 329 12.94 8.45 -11.77
N ASN A 330 13.03 7.44 -10.90
CA ASN A 330 14.30 6.90 -10.43
C ASN A 330 14.96 6.04 -11.54
N PRO A 331 16.11 6.45 -12.11
CA PRO A 331 16.79 5.69 -13.16
C PRO A 331 17.28 4.33 -12.67
N THR A 332 17.69 4.23 -11.40
CA THR A 332 18.17 2.97 -10.82
C THR A 332 17.05 1.94 -10.71
N LEU A 333 15.83 2.35 -10.34
CA LEU A 333 14.69 1.42 -10.30
C LEU A 333 14.32 0.93 -11.70
N ARG A 334 14.33 1.82 -12.69
CA ARG A 334 14.06 1.45 -14.09
C ARG A 334 15.10 0.46 -14.61
N GLY A 335 16.38 0.77 -14.39
CA GLY A 335 17.49 -0.13 -14.70
C GLY A 335 17.36 -1.46 -13.97
N LEU A 336 17.04 -1.44 -12.67
CA LEU A 336 16.85 -2.65 -11.87
C LEU A 336 15.71 -3.52 -12.39
N TYR A 337 14.55 -2.94 -12.70
CA TYR A 337 13.43 -3.68 -13.28
C TYR A 337 13.83 -4.32 -14.61
N LEU A 338 14.45 -3.55 -15.52
CA LEU A 338 14.88 -4.06 -16.81
C LEU A 338 15.94 -5.16 -16.67
N THR A 339 16.94 -4.96 -15.81
CA THR A 339 17.97 -5.97 -15.54
C THR A 339 17.35 -7.23 -14.94
N ALA A 340 16.50 -7.09 -13.92
CA ALA A 340 15.81 -8.22 -13.27
C ALA A 340 14.99 -9.04 -14.26
N VAL A 341 14.23 -8.37 -15.14
CA VAL A 341 13.53 -9.03 -16.24
C VAL A 341 14.54 -9.73 -17.16
N THR A 342 15.51 -9.03 -17.72
CA THR A 342 16.45 -9.64 -18.70
C THR A 342 17.34 -10.75 -18.15
N SER A 343 17.61 -10.76 -16.85
CA SER A 343 18.45 -11.74 -16.15
C SER A 343 17.65 -12.91 -15.54
N THR A 344 16.37 -13.02 -15.85
CA THR A 344 15.53 -14.13 -15.37
C THR A 344 15.95 -15.45 -16.02
N PRO A 345 16.27 -16.50 -15.25
CA PRO A 345 16.58 -17.81 -15.80
C PRO A 345 15.31 -18.48 -16.36
N PRO A 346 15.40 -19.29 -17.43
CA PRO A 346 14.23 -19.97 -18.01
C PRO A 346 13.47 -20.90 -17.04
N SER A 347 14.12 -21.31 -15.95
CA SER A 347 13.55 -22.19 -14.92
C SER A 347 12.70 -21.46 -13.87
N ASP A 348 12.74 -20.13 -13.83
CA ASP A 348 11.93 -19.34 -12.89
C ASP A 348 10.57 -19.01 -13.54
N GLU A 349 9.54 -19.77 -13.16
CA GLU A 349 8.19 -19.61 -13.68
C GLU A 349 7.48 -18.36 -13.11
N ASP A 350 7.87 -17.92 -11.91
CA ASP A 350 7.22 -16.81 -11.20
C ASP A 350 7.69 -15.45 -11.70
N ALA A 351 8.96 -15.31 -12.06
CA ALA A 351 9.55 -14.04 -12.48
C ALA A 351 8.86 -13.43 -13.72
N PRO A 352 8.58 -14.15 -14.81
CA PRO A 352 7.82 -13.62 -15.95
C PRO A 352 6.42 -13.15 -15.56
N GLN A 353 5.72 -13.90 -14.70
CA GLN A 353 4.39 -13.52 -14.20
C GLN A 353 4.48 -12.24 -13.36
N ASN A 354 5.43 -12.15 -12.43
CA ASN A 354 5.63 -10.96 -11.61
C ASN A 354 5.95 -9.73 -12.48
N ALA A 355 6.77 -9.89 -13.52
CA ALA A 355 7.10 -8.83 -14.46
C ALA A 355 5.88 -8.41 -15.30
N GLU A 356 5.08 -9.37 -15.77
CA GLU A 356 3.82 -9.12 -16.46
C GLU A 356 2.85 -8.31 -15.60
N GLU A 357 2.68 -8.70 -14.34
CA GLU A 357 1.83 -7.99 -13.38
C GLU A 357 2.34 -6.55 -13.14
N ILE A 358 3.65 -6.33 -13.00
CA ILE A 358 4.22 -4.98 -12.88
C ILE A 358 3.88 -4.13 -14.12
N LEU A 359 4.07 -4.66 -15.33
CA LEU A 359 3.71 -3.93 -16.56
C LEU A 359 2.22 -3.62 -16.62
N SER A 360 1.38 -4.58 -16.26
CA SER A 360 -0.07 -4.40 -16.20
C SER A 360 -0.43 -3.25 -15.27
N LEU A 361 0.12 -3.22 -14.05
CA LEU A 361 -0.08 -2.15 -13.08
C LEU A 361 0.38 -0.77 -13.58
N ILE A 362 1.52 -0.71 -14.28
CA ILE A 362 2.02 0.54 -14.89
C ILE A 362 1.12 0.97 -16.06
N SER A 363 0.70 0.03 -16.90
CA SER A 363 -0.03 0.27 -18.16
C SER A 363 -1.36 0.99 -17.93
N VAL A 364 -2.07 0.66 -16.84
CA VAL A 364 -3.34 1.29 -16.44
C VAL A 364 -3.17 2.80 -16.19
N HIS A 365 -1.97 3.22 -15.77
CA HIS A 365 -1.65 4.62 -15.50
C HIS A 365 -0.70 5.24 -16.54
N ALA A 366 -0.30 4.50 -17.57
CA ALA A 366 0.55 4.98 -18.67
C ALA A 366 -0.14 6.03 -19.57
N VAL A 367 -1.39 6.37 -19.26
CA VAL A 367 -2.16 7.43 -19.90
C VAL A 367 -1.81 8.83 -19.36
N TYR A 368 -1.22 8.94 -18.17
CA TYR A 368 -0.97 10.25 -17.55
C TYR A 368 0.34 10.88 -18.05
N PRO A 369 0.37 12.17 -18.46
CA PRO A 369 1.57 12.80 -19.03
C PRO A 369 2.81 12.76 -18.13
N SER A 370 2.61 12.96 -16.82
CA SER A 370 3.69 12.92 -15.84
C SER A 370 4.33 11.54 -15.74
N LEU A 371 3.55 10.47 -15.94
CA LEU A 371 4.05 9.10 -15.98
C LEU A 371 4.64 8.75 -17.33
N LEU A 372 3.94 9.14 -18.40
CA LEU A 372 4.32 8.83 -19.77
C LEU A 372 5.71 9.35 -20.09
N ALA A 373 6.10 10.54 -19.60
CA ALA A 373 7.47 11.05 -19.75
C ALA A 373 8.53 10.06 -19.23
N HIS A 374 8.31 9.48 -18.06
CA HIS A 374 9.22 8.51 -17.45
C HIS A 374 9.13 7.14 -18.13
N ILE A 375 7.93 6.74 -18.55
CA ILE A 375 7.68 5.48 -19.26
C ILE A 375 8.32 5.49 -20.65
N LEU A 376 8.31 6.62 -21.36
CA LEU A 376 8.97 6.72 -22.67
C LEU A 376 10.47 6.46 -22.56
N ASN A 377 11.11 6.97 -21.51
CA ASN A 377 12.51 6.65 -21.24
C ASN A 377 12.69 5.17 -20.90
N LEU A 378 11.80 4.60 -20.08
CA LEU A 378 11.78 3.16 -19.78
C LEU A 378 11.59 2.31 -21.05
N ARG A 379 10.76 2.76 -22.00
CA ARG A 379 10.52 2.09 -23.29
C ARG A 379 11.76 2.13 -24.16
N GLU A 380 12.45 3.26 -24.28
CA GLU A 380 13.67 3.35 -25.10
C GLU A 380 14.81 2.52 -24.50
N GLU A 381 14.98 2.54 -23.17
CA GLU A 381 15.90 1.65 -22.47
C GLU A 381 15.49 0.19 -22.69
N GLY A 382 14.24 -0.16 -22.36
CA GLY A 382 13.68 -1.50 -22.51
C GLY A 382 13.70 -2.02 -23.94
N ARG A 383 13.51 -1.19 -24.95
CA ARG A 383 13.66 -1.58 -26.37
C ARG A 383 15.08 -2.03 -26.68
N ARG A 384 16.10 -1.37 -26.13
CA ARG A 384 17.50 -1.81 -26.29
C ARG A 384 17.73 -3.18 -25.67
N TYR A 385 17.08 -3.45 -24.54
CA TYR A 385 17.24 -4.70 -23.78
C TYR A 385 16.38 -5.87 -24.30
N ILE A 386 15.11 -5.61 -24.61
CA ILE A 386 14.08 -6.61 -24.96
C ILE A 386 13.97 -6.79 -26.46
N CYS A 387 14.28 -5.76 -27.27
CA CYS A 387 14.20 -5.80 -28.73
C CYS A 387 15.57 -5.66 -29.42
N GLY A 388 16.68 -5.77 -28.67
CA GLY A 388 18.02 -5.83 -29.24
C GLY A 388 18.28 -7.11 -30.04
N ASP A 389 19.45 -7.25 -30.64
CA ASP A 389 19.75 -8.32 -31.61
C ASP A 389 19.71 -9.75 -31.04
N ASN A 390 19.70 -9.92 -29.70
CA ASN A 390 19.64 -11.23 -29.04
C ASN A 390 18.82 -11.18 -27.73
N PRO A 391 17.49 -11.08 -27.77
CA PRO A 391 16.69 -11.23 -26.56
C PRO A 391 16.74 -12.71 -26.11
N PRO A 392 16.67 -13.01 -24.81
CA PRO A 392 16.67 -14.41 -24.38
C PRO A 392 15.46 -15.14 -24.99
N LEU A 393 15.68 -16.32 -25.58
CA LEU A 393 14.70 -17.03 -26.42
C LEU A 393 13.31 -17.19 -25.77
N HIS A 394 13.25 -17.39 -24.45
CA HIS A 394 12.00 -17.61 -23.72
C HIS A 394 11.08 -16.39 -23.66
N TRP A 395 11.62 -15.18 -23.86
CA TRP A 395 10.79 -13.98 -23.96
C TRP A 395 10.01 -13.93 -25.27
N HIS A 396 10.45 -14.61 -26.34
CA HIS A 396 9.78 -14.55 -27.63
C HIS A 396 8.50 -15.37 -27.73
N THR A 397 8.27 -16.30 -26.80
CA THR A 397 7.24 -17.35 -26.95
C THR A 397 6.18 -17.36 -25.85
N GLY A 398 6.12 -16.35 -24.97
CA GLY A 398 5.23 -16.33 -23.80
C GLY A 398 4.29 -15.11 -23.65
N ASN A 399 3.45 -15.15 -22.62
CA ASN A 399 2.50 -14.09 -22.24
C ASN A 399 3.19 -12.73 -22.04
N PHE A 400 4.39 -12.71 -21.47
CA PHE A 400 5.12 -11.47 -21.22
C PHE A 400 5.38 -10.65 -22.49
N LYS A 401 5.81 -11.27 -23.60
CA LYS A 401 6.02 -10.51 -24.85
C LYS A 401 4.73 -9.90 -25.36
N THR A 402 3.62 -10.64 -25.28
CA THR A 402 2.31 -10.10 -25.62
C THR A 402 1.98 -8.88 -24.75
N THR A 403 2.25 -8.97 -23.44
CA THR A 403 2.04 -7.85 -22.51
C THR A 403 2.99 -6.69 -22.76
N TRP A 404 4.27 -6.93 -23.07
CA TRP A 404 5.26 -5.91 -23.41
C TRP A 404 4.94 -5.23 -24.74
N ASP A 405 4.55 -5.99 -25.77
CA ASP A 405 4.15 -5.46 -27.08
C ASP A 405 2.89 -4.60 -26.94
N SER A 406 1.91 -5.08 -26.16
CA SER A 406 0.71 -4.32 -25.81
C SER A 406 1.04 -3.02 -25.09
N PHE A 407 1.89 -3.08 -24.06
CA PHE A 407 2.39 -1.91 -23.33
C PHE A 407 3.15 -0.93 -24.25
N SER A 408 4.07 -1.44 -25.07
CA SER A 408 4.88 -0.63 -25.99
C SER A 408 4.02 0.05 -27.05
N LEU A 409 3.04 -0.66 -27.59
CA LEU A 409 2.06 -0.11 -28.53
C LEU A 409 1.23 0.97 -27.86
N GLN A 410 0.77 0.75 -26.63
CA GLN A 410 0.01 1.71 -25.84
C GLN A 410 0.81 3.01 -25.65
N VAL A 411 2.02 2.91 -25.11
CA VAL A 411 2.92 4.06 -24.90
C VAL A 411 3.16 4.84 -26.21
N SER A 412 3.33 4.12 -27.32
CA SER A 412 3.51 4.73 -28.65
C SER A 412 2.29 5.55 -29.11
N ARG A 413 1.06 5.09 -28.79
CA ARG A 413 -0.17 5.81 -29.11
C ARG A 413 -0.29 7.12 -28.32
N PHE A 414 0.13 7.12 -27.06
CA PHE A 414 0.11 8.32 -26.23
C PHE A 414 1.23 9.31 -26.57
N TYR A 415 2.30 8.86 -27.22
CA TYR A 415 3.41 9.72 -27.61
C TYR A 415 3.01 10.83 -28.59
N VAL A 416 2.11 10.52 -29.54
CA VAL A 416 1.71 11.47 -30.58
C VAL A 416 1.00 12.69 -29.99
N PRO A 417 -0.03 12.55 -29.12
CA PRO A 417 -0.65 13.70 -28.46
C PRO A 417 0.27 14.43 -27.47
N MET A 418 1.28 13.76 -26.91
CA MET A 418 2.17 14.37 -25.92
C MET A 418 2.96 15.54 -26.49
N ARG A 419 3.39 15.43 -27.75
CA ARG A 419 4.06 16.53 -28.47
C ARG A 419 3.15 17.72 -28.80
N MET A 420 1.84 17.63 -28.52
CA MET A 420 0.86 18.66 -28.84
C MET A 420 0.54 19.62 -27.68
N VAL A 421 1.19 19.47 -26.52
CA VAL A 421 0.79 20.16 -25.27
C VAL A 421 1.94 20.96 -24.65
N ASP A 422 2.47 21.94 -25.38
CA ASP A 422 3.45 22.89 -24.81
C ASP A 422 2.77 24.04 -24.05
N SER A 423 1.54 24.40 -24.43
CA SER A 423 0.75 25.46 -23.82
C SER A 423 -0.67 25.01 -23.47
N LEU A 424 -1.25 25.63 -22.44
CA LEU A 424 -2.62 25.33 -22.00
C LEU A 424 -3.61 26.01 -22.95
N THR A 425 -4.12 25.26 -23.93
CA THR A 425 -5.02 25.79 -24.96
C THR A 425 -6.49 25.67 -24.58
N ILE A 426 -6.84 25.01 -23.46
CA ILE A 426 -8.24 24.73 -23.15
C ILE A 426 -9.02 25.92 -22.58
N CYS A 427 -10.33 25.98 -22.86
CA CYS A 427 -11.31 26.93 -22.32
C CYS A 427 -12.52 26.15 -21.80
N ASP A 428 -12.99 26.49 -20.61
CA ASP A 428 -14.12 25.82 -19.99
C ASP A 428 -15.49 26.41 -20.36
N ASN A 429 -15.50 27.56 -21.05
CA ASN A 429 -16.72 28.17 -21.56
C ASN A 429 -17.26 27.35 -22.75
N PRO A 430 -18.42 26.69 -22.62
CA PRO A 430 -19.00 25.87 -23.69
C PRO A 430 -19.42 26.68 -24.92
N MET A 431 -19.58 28.01 -24.77
CA MET A 431 -19.95 28.94 -25.85
C MET A 431 -18.74 29.61 -26.51
N CYS A 432 -17.52 29.25 -26.13
CA CYS A 432 -16.33 29.87 -26.70
C CYS A 432 -16.23 29.54 -28.20
N VAL A 433 -16.37 30.55 -29.05
CA VAL A 433 -16.16 30.43 -30.52
C VAL A 433 -14.72 30.72 -30.94
N ARG A 434 -13.91 31.28 -30.03
CA ARG A 434 -12.56 31.82 -30.30
C ARG A 434 -11.47 30.75 -30.41
N TRP A 435 -11.83 29.48 -30.42
CA TRP A 435 -10.88 28.37 -30.48
C TRP A 435 -10.17 28.27 -31.82
N GLN A 436 -10.93 28.43 -32.92
CA GLN A 436 -10.40 28.35 -34.27
C GLN A 436 -9.36 29.44 -34.51
N ALA A 437 -9.70 30.70 -34.22
CA ALA A 437 -8.81 31.83 -34.38
C ALA A 437 -7.47 31.68 -33.61
N ARG A 438 -7.49 31.05 -32.43
CA ARG A 438 -6.30 30.90 -31.56
C ARG A 438 -5.37 29.78 -31.98
N ALA A 439 -5.86 28.75 -32.66
CA ALA A 439 -4.99 27.69 -33.16
C ALA A 439 -4.03 28.21 -34.23
N GLU A 440 -4.42 29.29 -34.91
CA GLU A 440 -3.69 29.88 -36.04
C GLU A 440 -2.87 31.11 -35.63
N THR A 441 -3.38 31.94 -34.72
CA THR A 441 -2.62 33.10 -34.24
C THR A 441 -1.67 32.71 -33.10
N SER A 442 -0.36 32.79 -33.34
CA SER A 442 0.70 32.57 -32.34
C SER A 442 0.65 33.48 -31.11
N GLN A 443 -0.29 34.45 -31.04
CA GLN A 443 -0.59 35.25 -29.85
C GLN A 443 -1.37 34.42 -28.81
N GLN A 444 -0.67 33.48 -28.17
CA GLN A 444 -1.17 32.77 -27.00
C GLN A 444 -1.25 33.73 -25.81
N SER A 445 -2.43 34.33 -25.60
CA SER A 445 -2.75 34.92 -24.29
C SER A 445 -2.67 33.81 -23.24
N ALA A 446 -1.94 34.05 -22.15
CA ALA A 446 -1.83 33.12 -21.05
C ALA A 446 -3.23 32.71 -20.56
N SER A 447 -3.50 31.41 -20.54
CA SER A 447 -4.75 30.85 -20.04
C SER A 447 -5.05 31.36 -18.63
N ARG A 448 -6.30 31.75 -18.36
CA ARG A 448 -6.72 32.29 -17.07
C ARG A 448 -7.44 31.24 -16.25
N GLN A 449 -6.91 30.90 -15.09
CA GLN A 449 -7.57 30.00 -14.14
C GLN A 449 -8.47 30.81 -13.20
N CYS A 450 -9.66 30.29 -12.89
CA CYS A 450 -10.51 30.90 -11.87
C CYS A 450 -9.82 30.87 -10.50
N SER A 451 -9.57 32.04 -9.90
CA SER A 451 -8.89 32.15 -8.60
C SER A 451 -9.70 31.57 -7.44
N GLY A 452 -11.03 31.54 -7.52
CA GLY A 452 -11.90 31.02 -6.46
C GLY A 452 -11.89 29.50 -6.35
N CYS A 453 -12.11 28.80 -7.46
CA CYS A 453 -12.26 27.34 -7.44
C CYS A 453 -11.05 26.57 -7.99
N SER A 454 -10.20 27.20 -8.80
CA SER A 454 -9.09 26.53 -9.49
C SER A 454 -9.47 25.31 -10.32
N SER A 455 -10.75 25.13 -10.66
CA SER A 455 -11.26 23.97 -11.39
C SER A 455 -11.52 24.22 -12.88
N VAL A 456 -11.58 25.49 -13.28
CA VAL A 456 -11.85 25.92 -14.65
C VAL A 456 -10.80 26.90 -15.15
N VAL A 457 -10.58 26.88 -16.46
CA VAL A 457 -9.59 27.64 -17.21
C VAL A 457 -10.28 28.30 -18.39
N TYR A 458 -9.96 29.55 -18.65
CA TYR A 458 -10.51 30.32 -19.75
C TYR A 458 -9.40 30.81 -20.65
N CYS A 459 -9.74 30.91 -21.93
CA CYS A 459 -8.82 31.43 -22.92
C CYS A 459 -8.68 32.97 -22.79
N CYS A 460 -9.72 33.67 -22.31
CA CYS A 460 -9.74 35.13 -22.09
C CYS A 460 -10.74 35.54 -21.00
N GLU A 461 -10.76 36.82 -20.67
CA GLU A 461 -11.68 37.40 -19.69
C GLU A 461 -13.13 37.36 -20.15
N GLU A 462 -13.39 37.57 -21.44
CA GLU A 462 -14.74 37.58 -21.98
C GLU A 462 -15.37 36.19 -21.82
N CYS A 463 -14.64 35.12 -22.17
CA CYS A 463 -15.11 33.76 -21.97
C CYS A 463 -15.32 33.43 -20.48
N GLN A 464 -14.50 33.98 -19.59
CA GLN A 464 -14.72 33.84 -18.15
C GLN A 464 -16.01 34.54 -17.71
N LYS A 465 -16.28 35.77 -18.18
CA LYS A 465 -17.50 36.54 -17.86
C LYS A 465 -18.76 35.86 -18.39
N GLU A 466 -18.71 35.37 -19.62
CA GLU A 466 -19.79 34.62 -20.26
C GLU A 466 -20.15 33.36 -19.47
N ASP A 467 -19.16 32.50 -19.19
CA ASP A 467 -19.39 31.26 -18.44
C ASP A 467 -19.75 31.55 -16.98
N TRP A 468 -19.20 32.61 -16.37
CA TRP A 468 -19.60 33.06 -15.03
C TRP A 468 -21.09 33.35 -14.94
N ASN A 469 -21.62 34.11 -15.89
CA ASN A 469 -23.03 34.47 -15.92
C ASN A 469 -23.93 33.30 -16.30
N ALA A 470 -23.44 32.36 -17.13
CA ALA A 470 -24.23 31.25 -17.63
C ALA A 470 -24.29 30.04 -16.67
N LEU A 471 -23.16 29.65 -16.08
CA LEU A 471 -23.02 28.38 -15.34
C LEU A 471 -22.10 28.48 -14.12
N HIS A 472 -20.90 29.06 -14.28
CA HIS A 472 -19.81 28.88 -13.33
C HIS A 472 -20.07 29.54 -11.97
N ARG A 473 -20.86 30.62 -11.90
CA ARG A 473 -21.18 31.28 -10.63
C ARG A 473 -21.80 30.33 -9.61
N GLU A 474 -22.68 29.44 -10.05
CA GLU A 474 -23.35 28.45 -9.20
C GLU A 474 -22.44 27.26 -8.85
N GLU A 475 -21.49 26.95 -9.73
CA GLU A 475 -20.53 25.85 -9.56
C GLU A 475 -19.37 26.21 -8.63
N CYS A 476 -18.90 27.46 -8.68
CA CYS A 476 -17.60 27.89 -8.17
C CYS A 476 -17.41 27.55 -6.68
N LYS A 477 -18.42 27.79 -5.84
CA LYS A 477 -18.34 27.51 -4.40
C LYS A 477 -18.11 26.02 -4.13
N SER A 478 -18.92 25.16 -4.72
CA SER A 478 -18.83 23.70 -4.55
C SER A 478 -17.54 23.15 -5.16
N ALA A 479 -17.13 23.68 -6.32
CA ALA A 479 -15.88 23.34 -6.97
C ALA A 479 -14.66 23.71 -6.12
N SER A 480 -14.67 24.87 -5.45
CA SER A 480 -13.60 25.32 -4.55
C SER A 480 -13.45 24.41 -3.32
N ILE A 481 -14.56 24.06 -2.67
CA ILE A 481 -14.57 23.11 -1.54
C ILE A 481 -13.99 21.76 -1.99
N PHE A 482 -14.42 21.28 -3.16
CA PHE A 482 -13.94 20.03 -3.71
C PHE A 482 -12.46 20.06 -4.08
N HIS A 483 -11.99 21.13 -4.73
CA HIS A 483 -10.57 21.33 -5.04
C HIS A 483 -9.71 21.31 -3.78
N THR A 484 -10.15 21.99 -2.71
CA THR A 484 -9.45 21.98 -1.41
C THR A 484 -9.38 20.56 -0.83
N ARG A 485 -10.49 19.82 -0.87
CA ARG A 485 -10.56 18.43 -0.42
C ARG A 485 -9.64 17.53 -1.23
N THR A 486 -9.69 17.58 -2.57
CA THR A 486 -8.84 16.73 -3.42
C THR A 486 -7.36 17.08 -3.30
N LYS A 487 -7.02 18.36 -3.17
CA LYS A 487 -5.65 18.81 -2.90
C LYS A 487 -5.11 18.27 -1.58
N SER A 488 -5.93 18.22 -0.52
CA SER A 488 -5.53 17.67 0.78
C SER A 488 -5.16 16.18 0.71
N VAL A 489 -5.77 15.42 -0.22
CA VAL A 489 -5.45 14.01 -0.46
C VAL A 489 -4.46 13.81 -1.63
N LEU A 490 -3.91 14.89 -2.20
CA LEU A 490 -3.12 14.94 -3.44
C LEU A 490 -3.75 14.20 -4.63
N LEU A 491 -5.09 14.17 -4.69
CA LEU A 491 -5.84 13.71 -5.86
C LEU A 491 -5.93 14.86 -6.87
N SER A 492 -4.78 15.36 -7.31
CA SER A 492 -4.71 16.52 -8.19
C SER A 492 -4.73 16.08 -9.65
N TYR A 493 -5.80 16.43 -10.35
CA TYR A 493 -5.89 16.27 -11.80
C TYR A 493 -5.64 17.63 -12.45
N SER A 494 -4.40 17.84 -12.89
CA SER A 494 -3.97 19.15 -13.40
C SER A 494 -4.70 19.54 -14.69
N HIS A 495 -4.78 20.84 -14.98
CA HIS A 495 -5.33 21.30 -16.26
C HIS A 495 -4.52 20.83 -17.47
N LYS A 496 -3.19 20.66 -17.32
CA LYS A 496 -2.32 20.06 -18.36
C LYS A 496 -2.69 18.60 -18.62
N THR A 497 -2.90 17.81 -17.56
CA THR A 497 -3.39 16.42 -17.66
C THR A 497 -4.75 16.38 -18.36
N ARG A 498 -5.66 17.30 -18.00
CA ARG A 498 -6.98 17.39 -18.64
C ARG A 498 -6.88 17.69 -20.12
N GLN A 499 -6.15 18.73 -20.51
CA GLN A 499 -5.95 19.06 -21.91
C GLN A 499 -5.33 17.90 -22.69
N PHE A 500 -4.30 17.26 -22.13
CA PHE A 500 -3.69 16.10 -22.76
C PHE A 500 -4.71 14.99 -23.00
N HIS A 501 -5.49 14.60 -21.98
CA HIS A 501 -6.52 13.57 -22.14
C HIS A 501 -7.66 14.01 -23.08
N THR A 502 -8.02 15.30 -23.12
CA THR A 502 -8.99 15.83 -24.09
C THR A 502 -8.47 15.67 -25.53
N ASN A 503 -7.21 16.03 -25.78
CA ASN A 503 -6.59 15.89 -27.09
C ASN A 503 -6.38 14.43 -27.48
N TRP A 504 -5.98 13.59 -26.53
CA TRP A 504 -5.82 12.16 -26.76
C TRP A 504 -7.17 11.50 -27.06
N ALA A 505 -8.26 11.84 -26.37
CA ALA A 505 -9.60 11.35 -26.66
C ALA A 505 -10.05 11.70 -28.08
N ALA A 506 -9.81 12.95 -28.51
CA ALA A 506 -10.08 13.39 -29.87
C ALA A 506 -9.27 12.61 -30.91
N TRP A 507 -7.96 12.43 -30.66
CA TRP A 507 -7.09 11.62 -31.52
C TRP A 507 -7.56 10.17 -31.61
N LEU A 508 -7.94 9.56 -30.48
CA LEU A 508 -8.45 8.19 -30.41
C LEU A 508 -9.73 8.05 -31.22
N TYR A 509 -10.66 8.99 -31.10
CA TYR A 509 -11.87 9.03 -31.91
C TYR A 509 -11.52 9.07 -33.40
N GLY A 510 -10.63 9.97 -33.82
CA GLY A 510 -10.22 10.07 -35.22
C GLY A 510 -9.59 8.78 -35.78
N MET A 511 -8.81 8.06 -34.97
CA MET A 511 -8.24 6.77 -35.35
C MET A 511 -9.30 5.66 -35.49
N LEU A 512 -10.42 5.78 -34.77
CA LEU A 512 -11.47 4.77 -34.69
C LEU A 512 -12.77 5.17 -35.38
N GLU A 513 -12.80 6.32 -36.08
CA GLU A 513 -14.00 6.92 -36.65
C GLU A 513 -14.76 5.93 -37.55
N GLU A 514 -14.07 5.30 -38.51
CA GLU A 514 -14.68 4.30 -39.40
C GLU A 514 -15.25 3.11 -38.63
N LYS A 515 -14.51 2.56 -37.66
CA LYS A 515 -14.98 1.44 -36.83
C LYS A 515 -16.18 1.82 -35.97
N ILE A 516 -16.22 3.05 -35.48
CA ILE A 516 -17.32 3.60 -34.69
C ILE A 516 -18.56 3.74 -35.58
N ASP A 517 -18.41 4.31 -36.78
CA ASP A 517 -19.49 4.51 -37.74
C ASP A 517 -20.05 3.18 -38.25
N GLU A 518 -19.23 2.14 -38.39
CA GLU A 518 -19.68 0.78 -38.72
C GLU A 518 -20.33 0.03 -37.54
N ALA A 519 -19.81 0.20 -36.33
CA ALA A 519 -20.29 -0.53 -35.15
C ALA A 519 -21.58 0.08 -34.58
N CYS A 520 -21.72 1.40 -34.62
CA CYS A 520 -22.84 2.11 -34.00
C CYS A 520 -24.22 1.67 -34.56
N PRO A 521 -24.47 1.64 -35.89
CA PRO A 521 -25.75 1.20 -36.44
C PRO A 521 -26.05 -0.28 -36.17
N ARG A 522 -25.01 -1.12 -36.05
CA ARG A 522 -25.17 -2.55 -35.72
C ARG A 522 -25.56 -2.75 -34.27
N MET A 523 -24.93 -2.02 -33.35
CA MET A 523 -25.17 -2.16 -31.90
C MET A 523 -26.41 -1.40 -31.43
N LEU A 524 -26.74 -0.27 -32.08
CA LEU A 524 -27.87 0.60 -31.75
C LEU A 524 -28.65 0.97 -33.02
N PRO A 525 -29.41 0.04 -33.62
CA PRO A 525 -30.22 0.32 -34.82
C PRO A 525 -31.19 1.48 -34.60
N GLY A 526 -31.26 2.41 -35.56
CA GLY A 526 -32.17 3.56 -35.53
C GLY A 526 -31.67 4.79 -34.78
N TYR A 527 -30.45 4.75 -34.23
CA TYR A 527 -29.77 5.92 -33.66
C TYR A 527 -28.88 6.59 -34.70
N THR A 528 -28.87 7.93 -34.72
CA THR A 528 -27.88 8.69 -35.50
C THR A 528 -26.56 8.85 -34.73
N ALA A 529 -25.49 9.22 -35.43
CA ALA A 529 -24.20 9.52 -34.78
C ALA A 529 -24.31 10.63 -33.72
N GLN A 530 -25.21 11.62 -33.92
CA GLN A 530 -25.46 12.72 -32.96
C GLN A 530 -26.27 12.29 -31.73
N GLU A 531 -26.82 11.08 -31.75
CA GLU A 531 -27.65 10.53 -30.68
C GLU A 531 -26.91 9.48 -29.86
N VAL A 532 -25.62 9.30 -30.11
CA VAL A 532 -24.79 8.32 -29.45
C VAL A 532 -23.47 8.97 -29.06
N VAL A 533 -23.03 8.70 -27.83
CA VAL A 533 -21.70 9.07 -27.35
C VAL A 533 -20.87 7.81 -27.22
N PRO A 534 -19.82 7.60 -28.04
CA PRO A 534 -18.88 6.51 -27.81
C PRO A 534 -18.18 6.69 -26.46
N HIS A 535 -18.07 5.57 -25.76
CA HIS A 535 -17.45 5.47 -24.46
C HIS A 535 -16.24 4.53 -24.50
N PHE A 536 -15.10 5.09 -24.13
CA PHE A 536 -13.81 4.39 -24.06
C PHE A 536 -13.47 4.13 -22.59
N ASP A 537 -13.27 2.87 -22.22
CA ASP A 537 -12.83 2.47 -20.88
C ASP A 537 -11.34 2.11 -20.89
N GLU A 538 -10.50 3.03 -20.42
CA GLU A 538 -9.05 2.81 -20.32
C GLU A 538 -8.64 2.28 -18.93
N LYS A 539 -9.58 1.88 -18.06
CA LYS A 539 -9.24 1.31 -16.74
C LYS A 539 -8.63 -0.07 -16.82
N GLN A 540 -9.03 -0.88 -17.81
CA GLN A 540 -8.60 -2.26 -17.93
C GLN A 540 -7.27 -2.40 -18.69
N GLY A 541 -6.62 -1.26 -19.00
CA GLY A 541 -5.55 -1.24 -19.97
C GLY A 541 -6.04 -1.65 -21.36
N PHE A 542 -5.09 -1.92 -22.26
CA PHE A 542 -5.37 -2.03 -23.69
C PHE A 542 -5.93 -3.39 -24.13
N SER A 543 -5.82 -4.44 -23.30
CA SER A 543 -6.18 -5.81 -23.70
C SER A 543 -7.67 -6.01 -23.98
N ARG A 544 -8.52 -5.03 -23.61
CA ARG A 544 -9.97 -5.05 -23.83
C ARG A 544 -10.51 -3.66 -24.19
N ASN A 545 -10.02 -3.06 -25.28
CA ASN A 545 -10.62 -1.86 -25.86
C ASN A 545 -12.01 -2.16 -26.42
N GLY A 546 -13.00 -2.28 -25.54
CA GLY A 546 -14.41 -2.25 -25.88
C GLY A 546 -14.81 -0.81 -26.12
N ILE A 547 -15.24 -0.50 -27.35
CA ILE A 547 -16.04 0.71 -27.59
C ILE A 547 -17.45 0.36 -27.14
N THR A 548 -17.95 1.09 -26.15
CA THR A 548 -19.37 1.02 -25.79
C THR A 548 -20.07 2.28 -26.25
N PHE A 549 -21.38 2.21 -26.42
CA PHE A 549 -22.17 3.31 -26.97
C PHE A 549 -23.22 3.76 -25.96
N ILE A 550 -23.27 5.06 -25.67
CA ILE A 550 -24.22 5.65 -24.75
C ILE A 550 -25.32 6.35 -25.58
N PRO A 551 -26.54 5.77 -25.67
CA PRO A 551 -27.64 6.39 -26.40
C PRO A 551 -28.20 7.60 -25.65
N LEU A 552 -28.42 8.70 -26.37
CA LEU A 552 -28.89 9.97 -25.84
C LEU A 552 -30.42 10.16 -25.89
N ARG A 553 -31.15 9.30 -26.64
CA ARG A 553 -32.63 9.37 -26.76
C ARG A 553 -33.39 8.81 -25.55
N VAL A 554 -32.77 7.96 -24.73
CA VAL A 554 -33.52 7.13 -23.77
C VAL A 554 -33.93 7.93 -22.51
N ASN A 555 -35.16 7.66 -22.05
CA ASN A 555 -35.88 8.02 -20.81
C ASN A 555 -35.02 8.61 -19.66
N PRO A 556 -35.47 9.60 -18.85
CA PRO A 556 -34.77 10.16 -17.68
C PRO A 556 -34.05 9.17 -16.73
N THR A 557 -34.39 7.88 -16.71
CA THR A 557 -33.61 6.82 -16.05
C THR A 557 -32.20 6.62 -16.65
N VAL A 558 -31.99 6.86 -17.94
CA VAL A 558 -30.67 6.85 -18.60
C VAL A 558 -29.84 8.09 -18.27
N ASN A 559 -30.46 9.22 -17.91
CA ASN A 559 -29.73 10.36 -17.33
C ASN A 559 -29.03 9.97 -16.01
N ALA A 560 -29.61 9.07 -15.22
CA ALA A 560 -28.94 8.55 -14.02
C ALA A 560 -27.77 7.62 -14.38
N LEU A 561 -27.95 6.75 -15.38
CA LEU A 561 -26.91 5.83 -15.86
C LEU A 561 -25.72 6.55 -16.48
N TRP A 562 -25.95 7.61 -17.27
CA TRP A 562 -24.92 8.38 -17.93
C TRP A 562 -24.16 9.31 -16.95
N TRP A 563 -24.85 9.88 -15.96
CA TRP A 563 -24.22 10.69 -14.94
C TRP A 563 -23.35 9.85 -13.97
N ASN A 564 -23.84 8.68 -13.57
CA ASN A 564 -23.20 7.81 -12.58
C ASN A 564 -22.43 6.61 -13.18
N ALA A 565 -22.35 6.50 -14.52
CA ALA A 565 -21.79 5.35 -15.24
C ALA A 565 -22.21 3.99 -14.62
N GLY A 566 -23.50 3.85 -14.26
CA GLY A 566 -23.99 2.73 -13.46
C GLY A 566 -23.91 2.97 -11.95
N LYS A 567 -23.07 2.20 -11.24
CA LYS A 567 -23.00 2.17 -9.76
C LYS A 567 -22.04 3.19 -9.14
N PHE A 568 -21.38 4.05 -9.93
CA PHE A 568 -20.40 4.99 -9.39
C PHE A 568 -21.09 6.25 -8.85
N LYS A 569 -20.55 6.81 -7.77
CA LYS A 569 -21.04 8.08 -7.22
C LYS A 569 -20.13 9.21 -7.69
N THR A 570 -20.69 10.20 -8.38
CA THR A 570 -19.94 11.45 -8.66
C THR A 570 -20.23 12.47 -7.55
N PRO A 571 -19.25 12.82 -6.70
CA PRO A 571 -19.41 13.89 -5.71
C PRO A 571 -19.57 15.27 -6.35
N GLN A 572 -19.19 15.43 -7.63
CA GLN A 572 -19.25 16.69 -8.37
C GLN A 572 -20.63 17.03 -8.95
N VAL A 573 -21.68 16.95 -8.11
CA VAL A 573 -23.08 17.15 -8.53
C VAL A 573 -23.32 18.52 -9.16
N TRP A 574 -22.54 19.54 -8.79
CA TRP A 574 -22.62 20.88 -9.38
C TRP A 574 -22.24 20.92 -10.87
N LEU A 575 -21.54 19.91 -11.41
CA LEU A 575 -21.23 19.83 -12.84
C LEU A 575 -22.42 19.30 -13.68
N LYS A 576 -23.53 18.88 -13.06
CA LYS A 576 -24.70 18.34 -13.78
C LYS A 576 -25.25 19.31 -14.83
N PRO A 577 -25.53 20.59 -14.53
CA PRO A 577 -26.09 21.52 -15.50
C PRO A 577 -25.17 21.70 -16.72
N ARG A 578 -23.87 21.83 -16.50
CA ARG A 578 -22.85 21.98 -17.55
C ARG A 578 -22.79 20.77 -18.48
N VAL A 579 -22.76 19.56 -17.92
CA VAL A 579 -22.74 18.32 -18.69
C VAL A 579 -24.06 18.12 -19.44
N ALA A 580 -25.20 18.36 -18.79
CA ALA A 580 -26.51 18.28 -19.42
C ALA A 580 -26.63 19.25 -20.60
N LYS A 581 -26.24 20.51 -20.40
CA LYS A 581 -26.21 21.52 -21.47
C LYS A 581 -25.35 21.09 -22.64
N MET A 582 -24.14 20.57 -22.40
CA MET A 582 -23.25 20.07 -23.46
C MET A 582 -23.90 18.95 -24.28
N VAL A 583 -24.61 18.02 -23.65
CA VAL A 583 -25.33 16.96 -24.38
C VAL A 583 -26.58 17.47 -25.07
N GLU A 584 -27.36 18.35 -24.45
CA GLU A 584 -28.54 18.93 -25.07
C GLU A 584 -28.19 19.76 -26.30
N ASP A 585 -27.12 20.56 -26.21
CA ASP A 585 -26.58 21.33 -27.34
C ASP A 585 -26.12 20.39 -28.47
N TYR A 586 -25.52 19.24 -28.14
CA TYR A 586 -25.11 18.22 -29.11
C TYR A 586 -26.30 17.57 -29.81
N LYS A 587 -27.28 17.09 -29.03
CA LYS A 587 -28.53 16.48 -29.55
C LYS A 587 -29.33 17.45 -30.41
N ALA A 588 -29.35 18.73 -30.04
CA ALA A 588 -30.09 19.76 -30.76
C ALA A 588 -29.36 20.24 -32.03
N GLY A 589 -28.18 19.69 -32.36
CA GLY A 589 -27.38 20.13 -33.51
C GLY A 589 -26.84 21.56 -33.37
N ARG A 590 -26.71 22.07 -32.13
CA ARG A 590 -26.14 23.40 -31.86
C ARG A 590 -24.62 23.40 -31.95
N PHE A 591 -23.99 22.23 -31.82
CA PHE A 591 -22.60 22.07 -32.25
C PHE A 591 -22.53 22.00 -33.78
N ALA A 592 -21.41 22.48 -34.33
CA ALA A 592 -21.13 22.32 -35.74
C ALA A 592 -21.05 20.83 -36.14
N SER A 593 -21.37 20.52 -37.40
CA SER A 593 -21.49 19.15 -37.91
C SER A 593 -20.18 18.35 -37.90
N ASP A 594 -19.05 19.03 -37.79
CA ASP A 594 -17.69 18.50 -37.65
C ASP A 594 -17.31 18.19 -36.18
N VAL A 595 -18.19 18.49 -35.22
CA VAL A 595 -17.98 18.17 -33.81
C VAL A 595 -18.55 16.79 -33.47
N ARG A 596 -17.81 16.04 -32.66
CA ARG A 596 -18.21 14.77 -32.07
C ARG A 596 -18.07 14.85 -30.56
N LEU A 597 -18.99 14.18 -29.87
CA LEU A 597 -18.98 14.06 -28.41
C LEU A 597 -18.52 12.64 -28.04
N MET A 598 -17.58 12.50 -27.12
CA MET A 598 -17.08 11.20 -26.66
C MET A 598 -16.81 11.23 -25.16
N GLN A 599 -16.85 10.06 -24.52
CA GLN A 599 -16.60 9.93 -23.10
C GLN A 599 -15.45 8.95 -22.86
N VAL A 600 -14.41 9.36 -22.14
CA VAL A 600 -13.31 8.47 -21.78
C VAL A 600 -13.18 8.33 -20.27
N MET A 601 -12.81 7.14 -19.82
CA MET A 601 -12.63 6.81 -18.42
C MET A 601 -11.18 6.40 -18.14
N PHE A 602 -10.58 6.99 -17.11
CA PHE A 602 -9.20 6.75 -16.68
C PHE A 602 -9.13 6.35 -15.21
N ALA A 603 -8.24 5.43 -14.87
CA ALA A 603 -7.95 5.08 -13.49
C ALA A 603 -7.06 6.15 -12.82
N VAL A 604 -7.57 6.80 -11.76
CA VAL A 604 -6.80 7.81 -11.00
C VAL A 604 -6.09 7.17 -9.80
N GLY A 605 -6.80 6.27 -9.12
CA GLY A 605 -6.33 5.49 -7.98
C GLY A 605 -7.43 4.53 -7.53
N ILE A 606 -7.29 3.88 -6.38
CA ILE A 606 -8.26 2.87 -5.93
C ILE A 606 -9.68 3.43 -5.76
N ASN A 607 -9.81 4.61 -5.14
CA ASN A 607 -11.11 5.16 -4.80
C ASN A 607 -11.70 6.02 -5.91
N TYR A 608 -10.92 6.36 -6.93
CA TYR A 608 -11.32 7.37 -7.91
C TYR A 608 -11.03 6.97 -9.33
N THR A 609 -12.02 7.26 -10.16
CA THR A 609 -11.94 7.18 -11.61
C THR A 609 -12.19 8.57 -12.19
N ALA A 610 -11.40 8.98 -13.18
CA ALA A 610 -11.68 10.16 -13.97
C ALA A 610 -12.57 9.79 -15.16
N LEU A 611 -13.69 10.50 -15.32
CA LEU A 611 -14.59 10.40 -16.45
C LEU A 611 -14.59 11.74 -17.18
N LEU A 612 -14.05 11.77 -18.38
CA LEU A 612 -13.88 12.96 -19.18
C LEU A 612 -14.85 12.94 -20.37
N LEU A 613 -15.77 13.89 -20.40
CA LEU A 613 -16.62 14.13 -21.57
C LEU A 613 -15.94 15.15 -22.48
N VAL A 614 -15.68 14.79 -23.73
CA VAL A 614 -14.89 15.58 -24.67
C VAL A 614 -15.74 15.92 -25.90
N ALA A 615 -15.81 17.21 -26.24
CA ALA A 615 -16.19 17.65 -27.58
C ALA A 615 -14.92 17.77 -28.41
N ALA A 616 -14.82 17.00 -29.49
CA ALA A 616 -13.73 17.06 -30.45
C ALA A 616 -14.23 17.57 -31.78
N ARG A 617 -13.50 18.48 -32.42
CA ARG A 617 -13.79 19.00 -33.74
C ARG A 617 -12.85 18.45 -34.78
N LYS A 618 -13.37 18.07 -35.94
CA LYS A 618 -12.57 17.70 -37.13
C LYS A 618 -11.99 18.97 -37.77
N SER A 619 -10.66 19.08 -37.79
CA SER A 619 -9.97 20.13 -38.54
C SER A 619 -10.14 19.95 -40.05
N GLU A 620 -9.84 20.98 -40.85
CA GLU A 620 -9.80 20.90 -42.32
C GLU A 620 -8.90 19.76 -42.83
N GLY A 621 -7.81 19.44 -42.12
CA GLY A 621 -6.93 18.32 -42.43
C GLY A 621 -7.47 16.94 -42.02
N GLY A 622 -8.77 16.82 -41.71
CA GLY A 622 -9.45 15.58 -41.33
C GLY A 622 -9.15 15.08 -39.91
N LYS A 623 -8.20 15.69 -39.19
CA LYS A 623 -7.82 15.27 -37.83
C LYS A 623 -8.73 15.88 -36.77
N TYR A 624 -9.13 15.08 -35.78
CA TYR A 624 -9.88 15.58 -34.63
C TYR A 624 -8.97 16.27 -33.61
N ARG A 625 -9.45 17.37 -33.03
CA ARG A 625 -8.83 18.09 -31.91
C ARG A 625 -9.82 18.26 -30.77
N GLY A 626 -9.33 18.13 -29.54
CA GLY A 626 -10.15 18.33 -28.35
C GLY A 626 -10.44 19.82 -28.14
N GLU A 627 -11.70 20.22 -28.24
CA GLU A 627 -12.09 21.61 -27.96
C GLU A 627 -12.49 21.78 -26.51
N TYR A 628 -13.35 20.90 -25.99
CA TYR A 628 -13.90 21.10 -24.66
C TYR A 628 -13.90 19.79 -23.89
N GLY A 629 -13.60 19.85 -22.58
CA GLY A 629 -13.44 18.67 -21.75
C GLY A 629 -13.97 18.88 -20.33
N VAL A 630 -15.08 18.23 -20.00
CA VAL A 630 -15.66 18.27 -18.64
C VAL A 630 -15.21 17.03 -17.88
N LEU A 631 -14.36 17.24 -16.87
CA LEU A 631 -13.85 16.18 -16.01
C LEU A 631 -14.76 15.96 -14.81
N ARG A 632 -15.17 14.70 -14.62
CA ARG A 632 -15.84 14.21 -13.41
C ARG A 632 -14.95 13.17 -12.74
N LEU A 633 -14.87 13.21 -11.43
CA LEU A 633 -14.30 12.15 -10.61
C LEU A 633 -15.45 11.31 -10.07
N MET A 634 -15.29 10.01 -10.17
CA MET A 634 -16.24 9.00 -9.75
C MET A 634 -15.63 8.18 -8.63
N GLU A 635 -16.37 8.02 -7.53
CA GLU A 635 -15.96 7.17 -6.42
C GLU A 635 -16.15 5.69 -6.82
N THR A 636 -15.08 4.91 -6.77
CA THR A 636 -15.11 3.46 -7.00
C THR A 636 -15.90 2.78 -5.87
N PRO A 637 -16.93 1.98 -6.17
CA PRO A 637 -17.70 1.24 -5.17
C PRO A 637 -16.79 0.41 -4.27
N VAL A 638 -17.08 0.37 -2.97
CA VAL A 638 -16.30 -0.42 -1.99
C VAL A 638 -16.25 -1.90 -2.39
N SER A 639 -17.37 -2.43 -2.90
CA SER A 639 -17.48 -3.84 -3.34
C SER A 639 -16.64 -4.19 -4.57
N LYS A 640 -16.00 -3.21 -5.21
CA LYS A 640 -15.12 -3.39 -6.36
C LYS A 640 -13.70 -2.94 -6.06
N ARG A 641 -13.38 -2.66 -4.79
CA ARG A 641 -12.00 -2.44 -4.38
C ARG A 641 -11.34 -3.82 -4.30
N PRO A 642 -10.16 -3.97 -4.91
CA PRO A 642 -9.36 -5.19 -4.80
C PRO A 642 -9.09 -5.59 -3.36
#